data_AF-A0A397F8W6-F1
#
_entry.id   AF-A0A397F8W6-F1
#
_cell.length_a   1.000
_cell.length_b   1.000
_cell.length_c   1.000
_cell.angle_alpha   90.00
_cell.angle_beta   90.00
_cell.angle_gamma   90.00
#
_symmetry.space_group_name_H-M   'P 1'
#
loop_
_entity.id
_entity.type
_entity.pdbx_description
1 polymer ?
#
loop_
_entity_poly.entity_id
_entity_poly.type
_entity_poly.pdbx_seq_one_letter_code
_entity_poly.pdbx_strand_id
1 'polypeptide(L)'
;MFTTFAAPPVALSNRKLRENVAAHRPELIPLFKLYHKAENSQQQPWEMESPVNAVKLSTFLHSKMLLSPELNRNSPCYIARRIIQLYIKLKYIATFPPNEIDEYGSLGDQEYDEVRMVRFLLHNGQPASDTEHIYRLASMLGISYHGDLWADVMKFVTCALPFAEHTESLLVRGSDDRSILDPTTKTNKYNTSTIPSVQASQAWISRASCTSSSISLDQFAVCEALRQELLLASLSINNDNIRDIFDRKMHHVRLRLANCLGLRARFDDHEFQAIISPSGTDAELLATSCALARLEAVQSDARTTPGTVTSIVTAQGEIGRGSVAASSGQHFSKLTPSGEGVEVGTSLCAFPSCRVKCIQVLARNEDGSVVDTDTTASQAVTNALTANPNNVALLHVVMGSKTGLSCPSLNAVQALTSMYGTRLVVVIDACQMRLNRGALVDFIQRGYIVLVTGSKFYAGVPFCGSVLIPAQSVYELNVADPSVCFPAGYGDYFTKFDFPPFCMQNVRAALPSRMNVGLLLRWETALVNMEVYASIPPAMVAQISHEYIERTKSMLATHTHVALLDPFDEAAKALKPKPPVSADTGLPIQPLDTIVSFHVVDSSKGFLSVNKLKVVHLLLSKDISVVVAGTNDVALAQKKCLVGQPVSLGKLPYGVIRIALGADMVNRIFQGTQTMSELVLEDAIILRKIELILNHWELLCARFVDIPTASVAMSAATSVDTTRPSPPPMWNFSAKSAHYSSVVRHMVEGGLITIPRTMLYDLDAIDMAFQALVTPFPPHFEHRFAVAACPLSFFLRRAIENDVGLTCTSIEEVHHALRLGCAPHKIVYTAPHKSPRDIADAINAGVEVNADSFDELEIIRAHAQQRFQSNFPECTPRYAGELPRIGLRVHACLHTTAPKWSVGIPLTKRNRAKLVQAFHDNPWITGLAVACCAECPIGVTPMQQLAHGARVVCELAKEIDAAVGEDRVKVLNLGGRGLTANFESDDVSPTLAEFVDVLKNDAPKVLERNNGRTVVTEYGSYVSAKVGWTLHQVDCVRESSSPVDDVEDDEHVLNMVVVQPDDAFFTTVRTPSTTSLSQTPFQHRVSVFKSDGLTSTAKLMTQEVVSFCASNNDSDSVRFRQVSMPQVERGDFLVLHDTGARNNVIGSGAVYGYRKHDDEFKVVLLKPGHTLEQAIQSWS
;
A
#
# COMPACT_ATOMS: atom_id res chain seq x y z
N MET A 1 3.98 2.36 -63.70
CA MET A 1 4.57 1.25 -62.91
C MET A 1 4.48 1.64 -61.45
N PHE A 2 3.40 1.24 -60.77
CA PHE A 2 3.22 1.44 -59.33
C PHE A 2 3.66 0.17 -58.62
N THR A 3 4.75 0.25 -57.86
CA THR A 3 5.22 -0.81 -56.97
C THR A 3 4.39 -0.79 -55.70
N THR A 4 3.54 -1.81 -55.54
CA THR A 4 2.82 -2.14 -54.32
C THR A 4 3.80 -2.66 -53.26
N PHE A 5 3.90 -1.95 -52.14
CA PHE A 5 4.52 -2.48 -50.92
C PHE A 5 3.63 -3.61 -50.38
N ALA A 6 4.06 -4.85 -50.56
CA ALA A 6 3.44 -6.00 -49.91
C ALA A 6 3.72 -5.93 -48.40
N ALA A 7 2.66 -5.87 -47.58
CA ALA A 7 2.76 -5.96 -46.13
C ALA A 7 3.39 -7.32 -45.73
N PRO A 8 4.27 -7.36 -44.71
CA PRO A 8 4.88 -8.60 -44.28
C PRO A 8 3.83 -9.56 -43.70
N PRO A 9 4.02 -10.90 -43.82
CA PRO A 9 3.04 -11.88 -43.35
C PRO A 9 2.84 -11.80 -41.83
N VAL A 10 1.60 -11.97 -41.38
CA VAL A 10 1.12 -11.86 -39.97
C VAL A 10 1.91 -12.73 -38.96
N ALA A 11 2.57 -13.80 -39.41
CA ALA A 11 3.45 -14.60 -38.56
C ALA A 11 4.74 -13.85 -38.14
N LEU A 12 5.24 -12.93 -38.96
CA LEU A 12 6.43 -12.12 -38.67
C LEU A 12 6.14 -11.01 -37.65
N SER A 13 4.94 -10.43 -37.65
CA SER A 13 4.56 -9.34 -36.73
C SER A 13 4.42 -9.82 -35.29
N ASN A 14 3.83 -11.00 -35.07
CA ASN A 14 3.69 -11.58 -33.72
C ASN A 14 5.03 -11.98 -33.11
N ARG A 15 5.97 -12.46 -33.94
CA ARG A 15 7.33 -12.75 -33.50
C ARG A 15 8.07 -11.48 -33.07
N LYS A 16 7.97 -10.40 -33.85
CA LYS A 16 8.53 -9.09 -33.50
C LYS A 16 7.95 -8.52 -32.21
N LEU A 17 6.63 -8.59 -32.02
CA LEU A 17 5.99 -8.16 -30.78
C LEU A 17 6.51 -8.96 -29.58
N ARG A 18 6.55 -10.29 -29.69
CA ARG A 18 7.05 -11.16 -28.62
C ARG A 18 8.52 -10.89 -28.29
N GLU A 19 9.35 -10.64 -29.29
CA GLU A 19 10.76 -10.27 -29.13
C GLU A 19 10.90 -8.90 -28.43
N ASN A 20 10.05 -7.92 -28.77
CA ASN A 20 10.02 -6.61 -28.11
C ASN A 20 9.55 -6.70 -26.64
N VAL A 21 8.48 -7.47 -26.37
CA VAL A 21 8.01 -7.75 -25.01
C VAL A 21 9.09 -8.46 -24.20
N ALA A 22 9.78 -9.44 -24.78
CA ALA A 22 10.86 -10.15 -24.11
C ALA A 22 12.04 -9.24 -23.73
N ALA A 23 12.24 -8.14 -24.47
CA ALA A 23 13.29 -7.16 -24.20
C ALA A 23 12.93 -6.21 -23.05
N HIS A 24 11.68 -5.74 -23.00
CA HIS A 24 11.28 -4.61 -22.15
C HIS A 24 10.32 -4.99 -21.01
N ARG A 25 9.40 -5.94 -21.24
CA ARG A 25 8.35 -6.36 -20.30
C ARG A 25 8.21 -7.89 -20.26
N PRO A 26 9.29 -8.64 -19.95
CA PRO A 26 9.32 -10.10 -20.04
C PRO A 26 8.29 -10.80 -19.15
N GLU A 27 7.80 -10.15 -18.09
CA GLU A 27 6.73 -10.63 -17.23
C GLU A 27 5.42 -10.92 -17.97
N LEU A 28 5.18 -10.27 -19.13
CA LEU A 28 3.97 -10.48 -19.93
C LEU A 28 4.08 -11.70 -20.87
N ILE A 29 5.27 -12.26 -21.07
CA ILE A 29 5.50 -13.35 -22.05
C ILE A 29 4.60 -14.59 -21.82
N PRO A 30 4.39 -15.09 -20.58
CA PRO A 30 3.55 -16.27 -20.39
C PRO A 30 2.08 -16.06 -20.75
N LEU A 31 1.59 -14.80 -20.73
CA LEU A 31 0.20 -14.46 -21.07
C LEU A 31 -0.10 -14.63 -22.56
N PHE A 32 0.93 -14.71 -23.43
CA PHE A 32 0.76 -14.90 -24.87
C PHE A 32 0.18 -16.27 -25.26
N LYS A 33 0.06 -17.24 -24.35
CA LYS A 33 -0.58 -18.53 -24.66
C LYS A 33 -2.01 -18.38 -25.18
N LEU A 34 -2.73 -17.36 -24.71
CA LEU A 34 -4.11 -17.06 -25.11
C LEU A 34 -4.19 -16.08 -26.31
N TYR A 35 -3.05 -15.64 -26.85
CA TYR A 35 -2.98 -14.66 -27.93
C TYR A 35 -3.06 -15.35 -29.30
N HIS A 36 -4.19 -15.23 -30.02
CA HIS A 36 -4.42 -15.89 -31.31
C HIS A 36 -3.93 -15.07 -32.51
N LYS A 37 -3.42 -15.77 -33.54
CA LYS A 37 -2.78 -15.19 -34.74
C LYS A 37 -3.68 -14.29 -35.61
N ALA A 38 -5.00 -14.40 -35.51
CA ALA A 38 -5.95 -13.68 -36.37
C ALA A 38 -6.30 -12.27 -35.88
N GLU A 39 -5.90 -11.90 -34.66
CA GLU A 39 -6.37 -10.69 -33.98
C GLU A 39 -5.54 -9.43 -34.28
N ASN A 40 -4.60 -9.51 -35.23
CA ASN A 40 -3.73 -8.41 -35.65
C ASN A 40 -4.39 -7.45 -36.66
N SER A 41 -5.71 -7.28 -36.59
CA SER A 41 -6.48 -6.40 -37.48
C SER A 41 -6.27 -4.90 -37.19
N GLN A 42 -5.59 -4.54 -36.11
CA GLN A 42 -5.16 -3.17 -35.83
C GLN A 42 -3.64 -3.04 -36.07
N GLN A 43 -3.26 -2.29 -37.11
CA GLN A 43 -1.89 -1.99 -37.52
C GLN A 43 -1.15 -1.04 -36.54
N GLN A 44 -1.23 -1.26 -35.23
CA GLN A 44 -0.56 -0.39 -34.26
C GLN A 44 0.83 -0.96 -33.90
N PRO A 45 1.94 -0.23 -34.09
CA PRO A 45 3.24 -0.64 -33.59
C PRO A 45 3.21 -0.57 -32.05
N TRP A 46 3.50 -1.70 -31.39
CA TRP A 46 3.62 -1.76 -29.94
C TRP A 46 5.05 -1.37 -29.53
N GLU A 47 5.22 -0.18 -28.97
CA GLU A 47 6.48 0.28 -28.39
C GLU A 47 6.47 0.02 -26.89
N MET A 48 7.05 -1.10 -26.44
CA MET A 48 6.95 -1.58 -25.06
C MET A 48 7.79 -0.77 -24.05
N GLU A 49 8.64 0.13 -24.54
CA GLU A 49 9.32 1.14 -23.73
C GLU A 49 8.32 2.17 -23.19
N SER A 50 7.26 2.47 -23.95
CA SER A 50 6.20 3.38 -23.50
C SER A 50 5.31 2.73 -22.43
N PRO A 51 5.14 3.35 -21.24
CA PRO A 51 4.24 2.88 -20.20
C PRO A 51 2.82 2.59 -20.69
N VAL A 52 2.31 3.42 -21.61
CA VAL A 52 0.96 3.32 -22.17
C VAL A 52 0.75 2.04 -22.95
N ASN A 53 1.69 1.71 -23.84
CA ASN A 53 1.61 0.51 -24.67
C ASN A 53 1.74 -0.75 -23.82
N ALA A 54 2.60 -0.71 -22.79
CA ALA A 54 2.72 -1.80 -21.83
C ALA A 54 1.40 -2.04 -21.06
N VAL A 55 0.79 -0.97 -20.54
CA VAL A 55 -0.49 -1.04 -19.80
C VAL A 55 -1.62 -1.52 -20.71
N LYS A 56 -1.70 -1.02 -21.95
CA LYS A 56 -2.69 -1.45 -22.95
C LYS A 56 -2.56 -2.93 -23.28
N LEU A 57 -1.33 -3.40 -23.55
CA LEU A 57 -1.08 -4.80 -23.87
C LEU A 57 -1.41 -5.72 -22.68
N SER A 58 -0.95 -5.37 -21.48
CA SER A 58 -1.26 -6.13 -20.25
C SER A 58 -2.77 -6.23 -20.02
N THR A 59 -3.48 -5.10 -20.15
CA THR A 59 -4.94 -5.05 -19.98
C THR A 59 -5.65 -5.92 -21.02
N PHE A 60 -5.19 -5.88 -22.28
CA PHE A 60 -5.73 -6.69 -23.37
C PHE A 60 -5.56 -8.19 -23.09
N LEU A 61 -4.34 -8.62 -22.72
CA LEU A 61 -4.04 -10.03 -22.46
C LEU A 61 -4.89 -10.58 -21.29
N HIS A 62 -5.02 -9.82 -20.20
CA HIS A 62 -5.87 -10.21 -19.07
C HIS A 62 -7.37 -10.18 -19.38
N SER A 63 -7.81 -9.28 -20.29
CA SER A 63 -9.22 -9.24 -20.71
C SER A 63 -9.67 -10.54 -21.37
N LYS A 64 -8.79 -11.18 -22.15
CA LYS A 64 -9.09 -12.43 -22.85
C LYS A 64 -9.25 -13.59 -21.89
N MET A 65 -8.47 -13.60 -20.82
CA MET A 65 -8.58 -14.58 -19.75
C MET A 65 -9.86 -14.40 -18.92
N LEU A 66 -10.18 -13.15 -18.53
CA LEU A 66 -11.27 -12.89 -17.58
C LEU A 66 -12.67 -12.80 -18.24
N LEU A 67 -12.77 -12.25 -19.45
CA LEU A 67 -14.05 -11.78 -20.00
C LEU A 67 -14.59 -12.61 -21.18
N SER A 68 -13.93 -13.69 -21.58
CA SER A 68 -14.31 -14.50 -22.76
C SER A 68 -14.91 -15.87 -22.39
N PRO A 69 -16.09 -16.27 -22.91
CA PRO A 69 -17.18 -15.48 -23.48
C PRO A 69 -18.42 -15.61 -22.58
N GLU A 70 -18.55 -14.78 -21.54
CA GLU A 70 -19.80 -14.75 -20.78
C GLU A 70 -20.86 -13.94 -21.53
N LEU A 71 -22.00 -14.58 -21.82
CA LEU A 71 -23.11 -13.97 -22.57
C LEU A 71 -23.89 -12.93 -21.75
N ASN A 72 -23.88 -13.02 -20.41
CA ASN A 72 -24.66 -12.14 -19.53
C ASN A 72 -23.77 -11.10 -18.82
N ARG A 73 -23.73 -9.89 -19.37
CA ARG A 73 -22.96 -8.75 -18.86
C ARG A 73 -23.50 -8.17 -17.54
N ASN A 74 -24.68 -8.57 -17.10
CA ASN A 74 -25.31 -8.10 -15.85
C ASN A 74 -25.19 -9.13 -14.71
N SER A 75 -24.49 -10.26 -14.93
CA SER A 75 -24.28 -11.23 -13.85
C SER A 75 -23.30 -10.71 -12.79
N PRO A 76 -23.47 -11.06 -11.50
CA PRO A 76 -22.54 -10.65 -10.44
C PRO A 76 -21.08 -11.07 -10.72
N CYS A 77 -20.90 -12.25 -11.32
CA CYS A 77 -19.59 -12.76 -11.73
C CYS A 77 -18.93 -11.87 -12.80
N TYR A 78 -19.67 -11.48 -13.84
CA TYR A 78 -19.14 -10.60 -14.89
C TYR A 78 -18.75 -9.21 -14.35
N ILE A 79 -19.58 -8.65 -13.46
CA ILE A 79 -19.30 -7.37 -12.78
C ILE A 79 -18.03 -7.50 -11.92
N ALA A 80 -17.90 -8.59 -11.16
CA ALA A 80 -16.69 -8.85 -10.36
C ALA A 80 -15.44 -8.97 -11.24
N ARG A 81 -15.51 -9.67 -12.39
CA ARG A 81 -14.40 -9.78 -13.36
C ARG A 81 -13.96 -8.42 -13.89
N ARG A 82 -14.89 -7.51 -14.14
CA ARG A 82 -14.60 -6.12 -14.56
C ARG A 82 -13.85 -5.34 -13.48
N ILE A 83 -14.27 -5.45 -12.22
CA ILE A 83 -13.58 -4.82 -11.08
C ILE A 83 -12.16 -5.38 -10.93
N ILE A 84 -12.03 -6.72 -10.98
CA ILE A 84 -10.74 -7.41 -10.89
C ILE A 84 -9.81 -7.04 -12.05
N GLN A 85 -10.33 -6.90 -13.27
CA GLN A 85 -9.54 -6.43 -14.42
C GLN A 85 -8.98 -5.02 -14.20
N LEU A 86 -9.79 -4.10 -13.68
CA LEU A 86 -9.32 -2.76 -13.34
C LEU A 86 -8.26 -2.82 -12.23
N TYR A 87 -8.46 -3.65 -11.21
CA TYR A 87 -7.47 -3.85 -10.15
C TYR A 87 -6.13 -4.37 -10.68
N ILE A 88 -6.14 -5.39 -11.55
CA ILE A 88 -4.95 -5.91 -12.24
C ILE A 88 -4.23 -4.78 -12.98
N LYS A 89 -4.98 -3.98 -13.76
CA LYS A 89 -4.42 -2.84 -14.52
C LYS A 89 -3.72 -1.85 -13.60
N LEU A 90 -4.37 -1.40 -12.53
CA LEU A 90 -3.81 -0.43 -11.58
C LEU A 90 -2.60 -1.00 -10.85
N LYS A 91 -2.63 -2.27 -10.45
CA LYS A 91 -1.48 -2.93 -9.81
C LYS A 91 -0.30 -3.13 -10.75
N TYR A 92 -0.54 -3.27 -12.05
CA TYR A 92 0.54 -3.27 -13.04
C TYR A 92 1.20 -1.90 -13.17
N ILE A 93 0.41 -0.81 -13.25
CA ILE A 93 0.93 0.57 -13.26
C ILE A 93 1.77 0.83 -12.00
N ALA A 94 1.32 0.34 -10.84
CA ALA A 94 2.04 0.48 -9.57
C ALA A 94 3.43 -0.18 -9.56
N THR A 95 3.73 -1.07 -10.53
CA THR A 95 5.07 -1.65 -10.66
C THR A 95 6.07 -0.72 -11.34
N PHE A 96 5.62 0.36 -11.98
CA PHE A 96 6.50 1.23 -12.78
C PHE A 96 7.33 2.18 -11.88
N PRO A 97 8.50 2.62 -12.35
CA PRO A 97 9.25 3.70 -11.69
C PRO A 97 8.39 4.96 -11.50
N PRO A 98 8.59 5.76 -10.43
CA PRO A 98 7.78 6.94 -10.15
C PRO A 98 7.70 7.93 -11.34
N ASN A 99 8.79 8.11 -12.08
CA ASN A 99 8.83 8.97 -13.27
C ASN A 99 7.94 8.45 -14.42
N GLU A 100 7.89 7.13 -14.63
CA GLU A 100 7.01 6.53 -15.65
C GLU A 100 5.52 6.62 -15.24
N ILE A 101 5.22 6.56 -13.93
CA ILE A 101 3.86 6.74 -13.41
C ILE A 101 3.39 8.18 -13.66
N ASP A 102 4.26 9.16 -13.38
CA ASP A 102 3.95 10.57 -13.61
C ASP A 102 3.79 10.89 -15.10
N GLU A 103 4.64 10.31 -15.96
CA GLU A 103 4.50 10.40 -17.42
C GLU A 103 3.15 9.82 -17.88
N TYR A 104 2.78 8.62 -17.40
CA TYR A 104 1.49 8.00 -17.73
C TYR A 104 0.32 8.88 -17.32
N GLY A 105 0.34 9.46 -16.12
CA GLY A 105 -0.72 10.33 -15.61
C GLY A 105 -0.88 11.66 -16.34
N SER A 106 0.13 12.11 -17.09
CA SER A 106 0.10 13.37 -17.84
C SER A 106 -0.67 13.29 -19.18
N LEU A 107 -1.01 12.09 -19.63
CA LEU A 107 -1.51 11.86 -20.99
C LEU A 107 -3.00 12.17 -21.18
N GLY A 108 -3.79 12.16 -20.09
CA GLY A 108 -5.23 12.32 -20.17
C GLY A 108 -5.92 12.24 -18.82
N ASP A 109 -7.19 12.66 -18.78
CA ASP A 109 -7.99 12.69 -17.55
C ASP A 109 -8.21 11.27 -16.99
N GLN A 110 -8.40 10.27 -17.85
CA GLN A 110 -8.57 8.88 -17.44
C GLN A 110 -7.28 8.32 -16.80
N GLU A 111 -6.13 8.53 -17.46
CA GLU A 111 -4.83 8.07 -16.95
C GLU A 111 -4.48 8.78 -15.64
N TYR A 112 -4.80 10.06 -15.50
CA TYR A 112 -4.66 10.83 -14.26
C TYR A 112 -5.46 10.22 -13.11
N ASP A 113 -6.74 9.88 -13.35
CA ASP A 113 -7.60 9.23 -12.35
C ASP A 113 -7.08 7.83 -11.96
N GLU A 114 -6.55 7.08 -12.93
CA GLU A 114 -5.90 5.80 -12.68
C GLU A 114 -4.64 5.96 -11.81
N VAL A 115 -3.78 6.94 -12.08
CA VAL A 115 -2.60 7.23 -11.24
C VAL A 115 -2.99 7.67 -9.84
N ARG A 116 -4.06 8.47 -9.70
CA ARG A 116 -4.62 8.85 -8.39
C ARG A 116 -5.04 7.60 -7.61
N MET A 117 -5.76 6.68 -8.26
CA MET A 117 -6.15 5.42 -7.65
C MET A 117 -4.95 4.52 -7.33
N VAL A 118 -3.92 4.48 -8.18
CA VAL A 118 -2.65 3.77 -7.89
C VAL A 118 -1.98 4.31 -6.65
N ARG A 119 -1.83 5.64 -6.52
CA ARG A 119 -1.24 6.29 -5.35
C ARG A 119 -2.03 5.97 -4.09
N PHE A 120 -3.36 5.99 -4.17
CA PHE A 120 -4.24 5.58 -3.08
C PHE A 120 -4.02 4.11 -2.68
N LEU A 121 -3.98 3.18 -3.64
CA LEU A 121 -3.71 1.75 -3.39
C LEU A 121 -2.30 1.49 -2.81
N LEU A 122 -1.33 2.36 -3.06
CA LEU A 122 0.03 2.27 -2.53
C LEU A 122 0.17 2.83 -1.10
N HIS A 123 -0.51 3.94 -0.79
CA HIS A 123 -0.31 4.68 0.48
C HIS A 123 -1.34 4.33 1.56
N ASN A 124 -2.59 4.08 1.16
CA ASN A 124 -3.71 3.80 2.08
C ASN A 124 -4.13 2.33 2.05
N GLY A 125 -3.37 1.49 1.33
CA GLY A 125 -3.53 0.04 1.14
C GLY A 125 -3.34 -0.82 2.39
N GLN A 126 -3.67 -0.33 3.59
CA GLN A 126 -3.66 -1.11 4.82
C GLN A 126 -4.89 -2.05 4.85
N PRO A 127 -4.78 -3.29 5.37
CA PRO A 127 -5.83 -4.32 5.35
C PRO A 127 -7.11 -3.99 6.15
N ALA A 128 -7.23 -2.79 6.72
CA ALA A 128 -8.36 -2.39 7.54
C ALA A 128 -9.62 -1.94 6.75
N SER A 129 -9.55 -1.75 5.41
CA SER A 129 -10.75 -1.43 4.60
C SER A 129 -10.74 -2.00 3.17
N ASP A 130 -10.61 -3.33 3.03
CA ASP A 130 -10.78 -4.02 1.74
C ASP A 130 -12.05 -3.59 0.98
N THR A 131 -13.11 -3.21 1.68
CA THR A 131 -14.37 -2.74 1.10
C THR A 131 -14.25 -1.38 0.40
N GLU A 132 -13.50 -0.42 0.95
CA GLU A 132 -13.44 0.96 0.43
C GLU A 132 -12.82 0.99 -0.97
N HIS A 133 -11.76 0.22 -1.17
CA HIS A 133 -11.09 0.13 -2.47
C HIS A 133 -12.02 -0.47 -3.52
N ILE A 134 -12.81 -1.48 -3.15
CA ILE A 134 -13.78 -2.11 -4.08
C ILE A 134 -14.86 -1.12 -4.50
N TYR A 135 -15.38 -0.31 -3.57
CA TYR A 135 -16.35 0.75 -3.91
C TYR A 135 -15.78 1.79 -4.86
N ARG A 136 -14.53 2.24 -4.63
CA ARG A 136 -13.85 3.20 -5.53
C ARG A 136 -13.63 2.61 -6.92
N LEU A 137 -13.19 1.36 -7.01
CA LEU A 137 -13.04 0.65 -8.30
C LEU A 137 -14.38 0.51 -9.05
N ALA A 138 -15.46 0.18 -8.33
CA ALA A 138 -16.79 0.10 -8.92
C ALA A 138 -17.28 1.47 -9.42
N SER A 139 -17.03 2.55 -8.65
CA SER A 139 -17.34 3.93 -9.04
C SER A 139 -16.59 4.35 -10.32
N MET A 140 -15.28 4.06 -10.41
CA MET A 140 -14.49 4.31 -11.62
C MET A 140 -15.04 3.60 -12.86
N LEU A 141 -15.70 2.45 -12.67
CA LEU A 141 -16.33 1.68 -13.74
C LEU A 141 -17.80 2.06 -14.00
N GLY A 142 -18.36 3.01 -13.24
CA GLY A 142 -19.78 3.38 -13.31
C GLY A 142 -20.74 2.26 -12.86
N ILE A 143 -20.27 1.33 -12.03
CA ILE A 143 -21.06 0.19 -11.54
C ILE A 143 -21.85 0.62 -10.29
N SER A 144 -23.17 0.49 -10.32
CA SER A 144 -24.02 0.71 -9.15
C SER A 144 -23.84 -0.41 -8.13
N TYR A 145 -23.60 -0.04 -6.87
CA TYR A 145 -23.40 -0.97 -5.75
C TYR A 145 -24.53 -0.93 -4.70
N HIS A 146 -25.70 -0.41 -5.08
CA HIS A 146 -26.88 -0.31 -4.21
C HIS A 146 -27.98 -1.36 -4.50
N GLY A 147 -27.75 -2.27 -5.45
CA GLY A 147 -28.72 -3.31 -5.81
C GLY A 147 -28.50 -4.62 -5.05
N ASP A 148 -29.53 -5.48 -5.01
CA ASP A 148 -29.52 -6.78 -4.32
C ASP A 148 -28.37 -7.70 -4.75
N LEU A 149 -27.90 -7.54 -6.00
CA LEU A 149 -26.79 -8.31 -6.59
C LEU A 149 -25.40 -7.91 -6.06
N TRP A 150 -25.26 -6.77 -5.37
CA TRP A 150 -23.96 -6.26 -4.93
C TRP A 150 -23.29 -7.18 -3.91
N ALA A 151 -24.06 -7.83 -3.03
CA ALA A 151 -23.51 -8.79 -2.07
C ALA A 151 -22.80 -9.97 -2.76
N ASP A 152 -23.36 -10.46 -3.87
CA ASP A 152 -22.74 -11.52 -4.67
C ASP A 152 -21.51 -11.01 -5.41
N VAL A 153 -21.55 -9.79 -5.96
CA VAL A 153 -20.38 -9.14 -6.58
C VAL A 153 -19.24 -9.05 -5.57
N MET A 154 -19.52 -8.52 -4.37
CA MET A 154 -18.54 -8.40 -3.29
C MET A 154 -17.94 -9.75 -2.92
N LYS A 155 -18.76 -10.80 -2.81
CA LYS A 155 -18.29 -12.15 -2.53
C LYS A 155 -17.27 -12.62 -3.57
N PHE A 156 -17.56 -12.47 -4.86
CA PHE A 156 -16.63 -12.84 -5.93
C PHE A 156 -15.36 -11.98 -5.92
N VAL A 157 -15.50 -10.66 -5.77
CA VAL A 157 -14.34 -9.74 -5.74
C VAL A 157 -13.42 -10.07 -4.57
N THR A 158 -13.95 -10.23 -3.34
CA THR A 158 -13.15 -10.55 -2.15
C THR A 158 -12.47 -11.93 -2.28
N CYS A 159 -13.11 -12.90 -2.94
CA CYS A 159 -12.48 -14.20 -3.21
C CYS A 159 -11.34 -14.10 -4.24
N ALA A 160 -11.45 -13.19 -5.21
CA ALA A 160 -10.51 -13.06 -6.32
C ALA A 160 -9.32 -12.12 -6.05
N LEU A 161 -9.52 -11.11 -5.21
CA LEU A 161 -8.52 -10.08 -4.92
C LEU A 161 -7.14 -10.63 -4.51
N PRO A 162 -7.02 -11.70 -3.69
CA PRO A 162 -5.72 -12.27 -3.31
C PRO A 162 -4.89 -12.79 -4.48
N PHE A 163 -5.50 -13.05 -5.65
CA PHE A 163 -4.85 -13.61 -6.84
C PHE A 163 -4.74 -12.58 -7.99
N ALA A 164 -5.26 -11.38 -7.78
CA ALA A 164 -5.43 -10.36 -8.81
C ALA A 164 -4.16 -9.53 -9.06
N GLU A 165 -3.18 -9.49 -8.15
CA GLU A 165 -1.88 -8.89 -8.49
C GLU A 165 -1.15 -9.76 -9.53
N HIS A 166 -0.21 -9.16 -10.26
CA HIS A 166 0.64 -9.88 -11.20
C HIS A 166 1.58 -10.88 -10.49
N THR A 167 2.01 -11.93 -11.20
CA THR A 167 2.84 -13.01 -10.65
C THR A 167 4.14 -12.51 -10.04
N GLU A 168 4.85 -11.58 -10.68
CA GLU A 168 6.11 -11.01 -10.16
C GLU A 168 5.91 -10.30 -8.81
N SER A 169 4.77 -9.65 -8.63
CA SER A 169 4.39 -8.95 -7.39
C SER A 169 3.94 -9.93 -6.32
N LEU A 170 3.11 -10.92 -6.66
CA LEU A 170 2.67 -11.96 -5.73
C LEU A 170 3.84 -12.78 -5.17
N LEU A 171 4.86 -13.05 -5.98
CA LEU A 171 6.08 -13.73 -5.53
C LEU A 171 6.84 -12.97 -4.43
N VAL A 172 6.63 -11.65 -4.30
CA VAL A 172 7.18 -10.82 -3.21
C VAL A 172 6.27 -10.82 -1.99
N ARG A 173 4.94 -10.90 -2.17
CA ARG A 173 3.96 -10.88 -1.06
C ARG A 173 4.16 -12.06 -0.11
N GLY A 174 3.81 -11.87 1.15
CA GLY A 174 3.91 -12.95 2.14
C GLY A 174 5.35 -13.32 2.50
N SER A 175 6.28 -12.37 2.35
CA SER A 175 7.70 -12.47 2.70
C SER A 175 8.16 -11.17 3.37
N ASP A 176 9.44 -11.04 3.69
CA ASP A 176 9.96 -9.87 4.42
C ASP A 176 10.58 -8.78 3.52
N ASP A 177 11.13 -7.76 4.16
CA ASP A 177 11.72 -6.58 3.51
C ASP A 177 12.92 -6.89 2.58
N ARG A 178 13.48 -8.11 2.62
CA ARG A 178 14.60 -8.54 1.78
C ARG A 178 14.15 -9.03 0.40
N SER A 179 12.87 -9.36 0.22
CA SER A 179 12.30 -9.75 -1.08
C SER A 179 11.84 -8.57 -1.92
N ILE A 180 11.59 -7.42 -1.30
CA ILE A 180 11.06 -6.22 -1.97
C ILE A 180 11.99 -5.86 -3.13
N LEU A 181 11.40 -5.69 -4.31
CA LEU A 181 12.12 -5.25 -5.50
C LEU A 181 12.28 -3.73 -5.47
N ASP A 182 13.48 -3.27 -5.83
CA ASP A 182 13.71 -1.88 -6.17
C ASP A 182 12.95 -1.51 -7.47
N PRO A 183 12.15 -0.43 -7.49
CA PRO A 183 11.32 -0.08 -8.63
C PRO A 183 12.10 0.17 -9.92
N THR A 184 13.33 0.65 -9.83
CA THR A 184 14.17 1.01 -10.98
C THR A 184 14.92 -0.21 -11.52
N THR A 185 15.58 -0.95 -10.66
CA THR A 185 16.46 -2.06 -11.04
C THR A 185 15.74 -3.40 -11.14
N LYS A 186 14.50 -3.49 -10.61
CA LYS A 186 13.70 -4.72 -10.49
C LYS A 186 14.43 -5.86 -9.77
N THR A 187 15.32 -5.53 -8.84
CA THR A 187 16.08 -6.49 -8.05
C THR A 187 15.89 -6.26 -6.56
N ASN A 188 15.98 -7.33 -5.77
CA ASN A 188 15.88 -7.29 -4.31
C ASN A 188 17.25 -7.08 -3.63
N LYS A 189 17.31 -7.12 -2.29
CA LYS A 189 18.57 -6.95 -1.51
C LYS A 189 19.63 -8.02 -1.78
N TYR A 190 19.29 -9.10 -2.48
CA TYR A 190 20.23 -10.13 -2.94
C TYR A 190 20.71 -9.89 -4.39
N ASN A 191 20.29 -8.80 -5.02
CA ASN A 191 20.45 -8.54 -6.46
C ASN A 191 19.77 -9.59 -7.36
N THR A 192 18.74 -10.28 -6.84
CA THR A 192 17.92 -11.27 -7.57
C THR A 192 16.58 -10.68 -7.97
N SER A 193 15.91 -11.24 -8.98
CA SER A 193 14.61 -10.76 -9.48
C SER A 193 13.53 -11.85 -9.49
N THR A 194 12.27 -11.43 -9.31
CA THR A 194 11.07 -12.24 -9.59
C THR A 194 10.55 -12.03 -11.02
N ILE A 195 11.28 -11.27 -11.84
CA ILE A 195 11.02 -11.10 -13.27
C ILE A 195 12.05 -11.92 -14.05
N PRO A 196 11.63 -12.80 -14.97
CA PRO A 196 12.54 -13.67 -15.71
C PRO A 196 13.35 -12.91 -16.77
N SER A 197 14.62 -13.29 -16.97
CA SER A 197 15.39 -12.86 -18.14
C SER A 197 15.10 -13.78 -19.33
N VAL A 198 14.68 -13.21 -20.46
CA VAL A 198 14.26 -13.98 -21.65
C VAL A 198 15.29 -13.90 -22.78
N GLN A 199 16.07 -12.82 -22.86
CA GLN A 199 17.08 -12.65 -23.91
C GLN A 199 18.40 -13.33 -23.53
N ALA A 200 18.93 -14.16 -24.42
CA ALA A 200 20.21 -14.86 -24.21
C ALA A 200 21.41 -13.89 -24.04
N SER A 201 21.40 -12.74 -24.72
CA SER A 201 22.41 -11.69 -24.55
C SER A 201 22.43 -11.14 -23.12
N GLN A 202 21.23 -11.02 -22.51
CA GLN A 202 20.98 -10.52 -21.16
C GLN A 202 20.81 -11.65 -20.12
N ALA A 203 21.15 -12.90 -20.47
CA ALA A 203 21.07 -14.02 -19.53
C ALA A 203 22.07 -13.85 -18.39
N TRP A 204 21.63 -14.13 -17.16
CA TRP A 204 22.43 -13.95 -15.97
C TRP A 204 23.27 -15.21 -15.73
N ILE A 205 24.55 -15.03 -15.40
CA ILE A 205 25.38 -16.14 -14.92
C ILE A 205 25.09 -16.28 -13.42
N SER A 206 24.29 -17.28 -13.06
CA SER A 206 23.87 -17.51 -11.68
C SER A 206 24.72 -18.58 -10.99
N ARG A 207 25.43 -18.19 -9.92
CA ARG A 207 26.21 -19.04 -9.00
C ARG A 207 25.92 -18.71 -7.54
N ALA A 208 24.77 -18.09 -7.28
CA ALA A 208 24.35 -17.61 -5.95
C ALA A 208 23.43 -18.59 -5.20
N SER A 209 23.28 -19.84 -5.66
CA SER A 209 22.41 -20.89 -5.09
C SER A 209 22.74 -21.28 -3.64
N CYS A 210 23.77 -20.70 -3.01
CA CYS A 210 24.02 -20.78 -1.57
C CYS A 210 23.38 -19.63 -0.76
N THR A 211 22.70 -18.70 -1.42
CA THR A 211 22.10 -17.48 -0.85
C THR A 211 20.70 -17.19 -1.41
N SER A 212 20.57 -16.96 -2.73
CA SER A 212 19.31 -16.59 -3.40
C SER A 212 19.42 -16.90 -4.90
N SER A 213 18.29 -17.11 -5.56
CA SER A 213 18.21 -17.33 -7.01
C SER A 213 17.14 -16.44 -7.64
N SER A 214 17.38 -16.04 -8.89
CA SER A 214 16.37 -15.34 -9.70
C SER A 214 15.49 -16.33 -10.41
N ILE A 215 14.25 -15.95 -10.68
CA ILE A 215 13.30 -16.84 -11.35
C ILE A 215 13.67 -17.04 -12.83
N SER A 216 13.54 -18.27 -13.31
CA SER A 216 13.61 -18.60 -14.74
C SER A 216 12.25 -18.42 -15.42
N LEU A 217 12.25 -18.35 -16.76
CA LEU A 217 11.00 -18.23 -17.52
C LEU A 217 10.07 -19.44 -17.31
N ASP A 218 10.61 -20.65 -17.20
CA ASP A 218 9.82 -21.87 -16.99
C ASP A 218 9.14 -21.86 -15.61
N GLN A 219 9.89 -21.50 -14.56
CA GLN A 219 9.34 -21.32 -13.21
C GLN A 219 8.23 -20.25 -13.20
N PHE A 220 8.48 -19.11 -13.84
CA PHE A 220 7.51 -18.02 -13.90
C PHE A 220 6.23 -18.43 -14.65
N ALA A 221 6.35 -19.20 -15.74
CA ALA A 221 5.21 -19.70 -16.49
C ALA A 221 4.33 -20.69 -15.70
N VAL A 222 4.93 -21.51 -14.82
CA VAL A 222 4.18 -22.37 -13.89
C VAL A 222 3.43 -21.56 -12.86
N CYS A 223 4.09 -20.56 -12.24
CA CYS A 223 3.45 -19.67 -11.28
C CYS A 223 2.28 -18.90 -11.89
N GLU A 224 2.47 -18.35 -13.09
CA GLU A 224 1.43 -17.64 -13.81
C GLU A 224 0.23 -18.54 -14.11
N ALA A 225 0.46 -19.78 -14.57
CA ALA A 225 -0.63 -20.73 -14.79
C ALA A 225 -1.42 -21.05 -13.50
N LEU A 226 -0.73 -21.26 -12.37
CA LEU A 226 -1.39 -21.50 -11.08
C LEU A 226 -2.16 -20.28 -10.57
N ARG A 227 -1.61 -19.08 -10.75
CA ARG A 227 -2.29 -17.82 -10.43
C ARG A 227 -3.60 -17.69 -11.22
N GLN A 228 -3.55 -17.93 -12.53
CA GLN A 228 -4.75 -17.90 -13.39
C GLN A 228 -5.78 -18.94 -12.96
N GLU A 229 -5.35 -20.16 -12.64
CA GLU A 229 -6.24 -21.22 -12.14
C GLU A 229 -6.99 -20.77 -10.87
N LEU A 230 -6.28 -20.25 -9.87
CA LEU A 230 -6.87 -19.79 -8.61
C LEU A 230 -7.79 -18.57 -8.81
N LEU A 231 -7.37 -17.63 -9.66
CA LEU A 231 -8.16 -16.45 -9.97
C LEU A 231 -9.46 -16.82 -10.69
N LEU A 232 -9.42 -17.71 -11.69
CA LEU A 232 -10.62 -18.16 -12.39
C LEU A 232 -11.53 -19.01 -11.50
N ALA A 233 -10.95 -19.87 -10.64
CA ALA A 233 -11.71 -20.65 -9.67
C ALA A 233 -12.47 -19.75 -8.67
N SER A 234 -11.83 -18.66 -8.21
CA SER A 234 -12.45 -17.69 -7.31
C SER A 234 -13.62 -16.90 -7.93
N LEU A 235 -13.71 -16.89 -9.26
CA LEU A 235 -14.73 -16.22 -10.06
C LEU A 235 -15.72 -17.22 -10.67
N SER A 236 -15.74 -18.48 -10.24
CA SER A 236 -16.61 -19.54 -10.77
C SER A 236 -17.94 -19.63 -10.01
N ILE A 237 -19.05 -19.78 -10.75
CA ILE A 237 -20.41 -19.90 -10.20
C ILE A 237 -20.62 -21.25 -9.48
N ASN A 238 -19.91 -22.32 -9.89
CA ASN A 238 -20.05 -23.67 -9.31
C ASN A 238 -19.32 -23.85 -7.96
N ASN A 239 -18.74 -22.77 -7.44
CA ASN A 239 -18.32 -22.48 -6.07
C ASN A 239 -17.85 -23.65 -5.17
N ASP A 240 -16.70 -24.25 -5.50
CA ASP A 240 -15.81 -24.76 -4.46
C ASP A 240 -15.31 -23.57 -3.64
N ASN A 241 -15.35 -23.66 -2.31
CA ASN A 241 -14.78 -22.64 -1.44
C ASN A 241 -13.28 -22.45 -1.79
N ILE A 242 -12.90 -21.27 -2.28
CA ILE A 242 -11.54 -20.98 -2.75
C ILE A 242 -10.47 -21.28 -1.70
N ARG A 243 -10.81 -21.15 -0.41
CA ARG A 243 -9.92 -21.51 0.70
C ARG A 243 -9.62 -23.00 0.74
N ASP A 244 -10.56 -23.85 0.36
CA ASP A 244 -10.38 -25.31 0.32
C ASP A 244 -9.58 -25.73 -0.91
N ILE A 245 -9.74 -25.03 -2.04
CA ILE A 245 -8.84 -25.17 -3.20
C ILE A 245 -7.41 -24.80 -2.81
N PHE A 246 -7.23 -23.67 -2.13
CA PHE A 246 -5.91 -23.22 -1.68
C PHE A 246 -5.27 -24.20 -0.69
N ASP A 247 -6.03 -24.72 0.29
CA ASP A 247 -5.54 -25.72 1.25
C ASP A 247 -5.14 -27.02 0.55
N ARG A 248 -5.90 -27.47 -0.47
CA ARG A 248 -5.52 -28.62 -1.33
C ARG A 248 -4.22 -28.37 -2.08
N LYS A 249 -4.02 -27.18 -2.66
CA LYS A 249 -2.77 -26.81 -3.35
C LYS A 249 -1.57 -26.80 -2.39
N MET A 250 -1.75 -26.23 -1.20
CA MET A 250 -0.72 -26.28 -0.15
C MET A 250 -0.43 -27.73 0.30
N HIS A 251 -1.44 -28.59 0.38
CA HIS A 251 -1.24 -30.01 0.66
C HIS A 251 -0.46 -30.73 -0.46
N HIS A 252 -0.75 -30.42 -1.74
CA HIS A 252 0.02 -30.96 -2.87
C HIS A 252 1.50 -30.54 -2.82
N VAL A 253 1.82 -29.32 -2.39
CA VAL A 253 3.20 -28.89 -2.17
C VAL A 253 3.91 -29.79 -1.15
N ARG A 254 3.27 -30.09 -0.01
CA ARG A 254 3.84 -31.00 1.02
C ARG A 254 4.10 -32.39 0.46
N LEU A 255 3.15 -32.91 -0.30
CA LEU A 255 3.22 -34.22 -0.92
C LEU A 255 4.39 -34.33 -1.92
N ARG A 256 4.50 -33.34 -2.80
CA ARG A 256 5.56 -33.25 -3.82
C ARG A 256 6.92 -33.01 -3.18
N LEU A 257 6.98 -32.19 -2.13
CA LEU A 257 8.18 -31.97 -1.33
C LEU A 257 8.66 -33.29 -0.72
N ALA A 258 7.80 -34.01 0.01
CA ALA A 258 8.15 -35.30 0.60
C ALA A 258 8.65 -36.30 -0.46
N ASN A 259 8.02 -36.32 -1.64
CA ASN A 259 8.44 -37.15 -2.75
C ASN A 259 9.85 -36.78 -3.27
N CYS A 260 10.10 -35.50 -3.54
CA CYS A 260 11.39 -35.02 -4.04
C CYS A 260 12.53 -35.29 -3.06
N LEU A 261 12.23 -35.28 -1.75
CA LEU A 261 13.20 -35.56 -0.69
C LEU A 261 13.43 -37.07 -0.45
N GLY A 262 12.73 -37.95 -1.15
CA GLY A 262 12.82 -39.41 -0.94
C GLY A 262 12.13 -39.88 0.34
N LEU A 263 11.19 -39.10 0.86
CA LEU A 263 10.48 -39.33 2.12
C LEU A 263 9.02 -39.73 1.93
N ARG A 264 8.59 -40.06 0.69
CA ARG A 264 7.18 -40.27 0.37
C ARG A 264 6.50 -41.35 1.21
N ALA A 265 7.11 -42.54 1.29
CA ALA A 265 6.56 -43.65 2.06
C ALA A 265 6.30 -43.26 3.52
N ARG A 266 7.27 -42.60 4.16
CA ARG A 266 7.18 -42.15 5.56
C ARG A 266 6.17 -41.03 5.77
N PHE A 267 5.95 -40.20 4.76
CA PHE A 267 4.90 -39.19 4.78
C PHE A 267 3.50 -39.82 4.72
N ASP A 268 3.33 -40.82 3.84
CA ASP A 268 2.08 -41.58 3.71
C ASP A 268 1.79 -42.42 4.99
N ASP A 269 2.83 -42.93 5.65
CA ASP A 269 2.76 -43.64 6.93
C ASP A 269 2.60 -42.71 8.15
N HIS A 270 2.49 -41.38 7.92
CA HIS A 270 2.37 -40.35 8.95
C HIS A 270 3.51 -40.30 9.98
N GLU A 271 4.71 -40.79 9.66
CA GLU A 271 5.88 -40.72 10.55
C GLU A 271 6.34 -39.28 10.81
N PHE A 272 6.05 -38.37 9.88
CA PHE A 272 6.30 -36.94 10.01
C PHE A 272 5.26 -36.13 9.23
N GLN A 273 5.24 -34.82 9.47
CA GLN A 273 4.44 -33.87 8.71
C GLN A 273 5.31 -32.69 8.25
N ALA A 274 4.95 -32.11 7.10
CA ALA A 274 5.63 -30.93 6.56
C ALA A 274 4.80 -29.67 6.83
N ILE A 275 5.35 -28.74 7.60
CA ILE A 275 4.81 -27.38 7.74
C ILE A 275 5.52 -26.51 6.71
N ILE A 276 4.75 -25.74 5.95
CA ILE A 276 5.30 -24.82 4.95
C ILE A 276 5.55 -23.48 5.63
N SER A 277 6.73 -22.88 5.43
CA SER A 277 7.16 -21.68 6.16
C SER A 277 7.61 -20.59 5.19
N PRO A 278 7.37 -19.30 5.46
CA PRO A 278 7.84 -18.21 4.62
C PRO A 278 9.36 -18.22 4.40
N SER A 279 10.18 -18.68 5.34
CA SER A 279 11.62 -18.84 5.12
C SER A 279 12.26 -19.84 6.09
N GLY A 280 13.53 -20.16 5.85
CA GLY A 280 14.32 -20.94 6.80
C GLY A 280 14.55 -20.22 8.13
N THR A 281 14.48 -18.89 8.18
CA THR A 281 14.56 -18.14 9.45
C THR A 281 13.21 -18.15 10.18
N ASP A 282 12.10 -18.01 9.46
CA ASP A 282 10.76 -18.14 10.05
C ASP A 282 10.58 -19.55 10.62
N ALA A 283 11.10 -20.58 9.94
CA ALA A 283 11.07 -21.97 10.39
C ALA A 283 11.70 -22.21 11.79
N GLU A 284 12.63 -21.36 12.23
CA GLU A 284 13.23 -21.44 13.57
C GLU A 284 12.20 -21.18 14.68
N LEU A 285 11.18 -20.34 14.41
CA LEU A 285 10.08 -20.11 15.35
C LEU A 285 9.33 -21.42 15.64
N LEU A 286 9.06 -22.21 14.60
CA LEU A 286 8.36 -23.49 14.72
C LEU A 286 9.20 -24.52 15.50
N ALA A 287 10.53 -24.49 15.35
CA ALA A 287 11.42 -25.32 16.16
C ALA A 287 11.33 -24.96 17.66
N THR A 288 11.27 -23.66 17.98
CA THR A 288 11.03 -23.19 19.35
C THR A 288 9.66 -23.60 19.87
N SER A 289 8.60 -23.54 19.05
CA SER A 289 7.27 -24.06 19.41
C SER A 289 7.30 -25.56 19.75
N CYS A 290 8.03 -26.37 19.00
CA CYS A 290 8.19 -27.80 19.32
C CYS A 290 8.87 -28.01 20.67
N ALA A 291 9.88 -27.20 21.00
CA ALA A 291 10.56 -27.29 22.29
C ALA A 291 9.65 -26.86 23.46
N LEU A 292 8.79 -25.86 23.25
CA LEU A 292 7.78 -25.44 24.23
C LEU A 292 6.71 -26.52 24.44
N ALA A 293 6.23 -27.16 23.36
CA ALA A 293 5.30 -28.27 23.47
C ALA A 293 5.93 -29.48 24.20
N ARG A 294 7.21 -29.77 23.93
CA ARG A 294 7.97 -30.79 24.67
C ARG A 294 8.11 -30.45 26.15
N LEU A 295 8.32 -29.17 26.47
CA LEU A 295 8.43 -28.69 27.85
C LEU A 295 7.13 -28.95 28.63
N GLU A 296 5.97 -28.73 28.02
CA GLU A 296 4.68 -29.05 28.62
C GLU A 296 4.48 -30.56 28.78
N ALA A 297 4.85 -31.35 27.77
CA ALA A 297 4.71 -32.81 27.81
C ALA A 297 5.60 -33.48 28.89
N VAL A 298 6.78 -32.92 29.17
CA VAL A 298 7.72 -33.45 30.18
C VAL A 298 7.37 -32.98 31.59
N GLN A 299 6.60 -31.90 31.74
CA GLN A 299 6.25 -31.34 33.05
C GLN A 299 5.23 -32.23 33.78
N SER A 300 5.73 -33.04 34.73
CA SER A 300 4.93 -34.11 35.36
C SER A 300 4.16 -33.70 36.62
N ASP A 301 4.36 -32.49 37.18
CA ASP A 301 3.68 -32.08 38.43
C ASP A 301 3.56 -30.55 38.61
N ALA A 302 2.34 -30.06 38.89
CA ALA A 302 2.02 -28.62 39.01
C ALA A 302 2.66 -27.92 40.23
N ARG A 303 3.25 -28.69 41.15
CA ARG A 303 3.88 -28.18 42.39
C ARG A 303 5.39 -27.95 42.26
N THR A 304 5.99 -28.25 41.11
CA THR A 304 7.43 -28.13 40.88
C THR A 304 7.81 -26.82 40.17
N THR A 305 9.05 -26.38 40.36
CA THR A 305 9.59 -25.17 39.71
C THR A 305 9.40 -25.26 38.19
N PRO A 306 8.82 -24.22 37.55
CA PRO A 306 8.54 -24.25 36.12
C PRO A 306 9.84 -24.42 35.33
N GLY A 307 9.82 -25.36 34.37
CA GLY A 307 10.95 -25.58 33.47
C GLY A 307 11.09 -24.47 32.42
N THR A 308 12.27 -24.42 31.81
CA THR A 308 12.61 -23.49 30.73
C THR A 308 13.14 -24.24 29.50
N VAL A 309 12.97 -23.65 28.32
CA VAL A 309 13.61 -24.06 27.06
C VAL A 309 14.92 -23.29 26.90
N THR A 310 16.01 -24.00 26.66
CA THR A 310 17.27 -23.39 26.21
C THR A 310 17.54 -23.79 24.77
N SER A 311 17.40 -22.83 23.85
CA SER A 311 17.80 -22.98 22.44
C SER A 311 19.30 -22.73 22.30
N ILE A 312 20.00 -23.69 21.71
CA ILE A 312 21.44 -23.70 21.49
C ILE A 312 21.65 -23.64 19.98
N VAL A 313 21.87 -22.43 19.48
CA VAL A 313 22.04 -22.14 18.06
C VAL A 313 23.53 -22.24 17.72
N THR A 314 23.88 -23.22 16.88
CA THR A 314 25.28 -23.49 16.49
C THR A 314 25.65 -22.84 15.17
N ALA A 315 26.95 -22.82 14.85
CA ALA A 315 27.52 -22.18 13.66
C ALA A 315 27.21 -20.67 13.53
N GLN A 316 27.07 -19.96 14.66
CA GLN A 316 26.75 -18.55 14.67
C GLN A 316 27.77 -17.73 13.86
N GLY A 317 27.27 -16.74 13.10
CA GLY A 317 28.03 -15.96 12.12
C GLY A 317 27.96 -16.55 10.70
N GLU A 318 27.82 -17.87 10.57
CA GLU A 318 27.77 -18.58 9.29
C GLU A 318 26.38 -19.14 8.92
N ILE A 319 25.36 -18.88 9.74
CA ILE A 319 23.95 -19.19 9.45
C ILE A 319 23.14 -17.93 9.11
N GLY A 320 21.82 -18.06 8.98
CA GLY A 320 20.92 -16.91 8.76
C GLY A 320 21.07 -15.86 9.88
N ARG A 321 21.24 -14.58 9.52
CA ARG A 321 21.45 -13.50 10.51
C ARG A 321 20.30 -13.36 11.51
N GLY A 322 19.09 -13.75 11.12
CA GLY A 322 17.90 -13.71 11.97
C GLY A 322 17.65 -14.97 12.79
N SER A 323 18.42 -16.06 12.62
CA SER A 323 18.12 -17.36 13.27
C SER A 323 18.07 -17.25 14.79
N VAL A 324 19.04 -16.56 15.42
CA VAL A 324 19.05 -16.36 16.88
C VAL A 324 17.82 -15.59 17.36
N ALA A 325 17.48 -14.48 16.71
CA ALA A 325 16.34 -13.65 17.08
C ALA A 325 15.02 -14.44 16.91
N ALA A 326 14.90 -15.21 15.83
CA ALA A 326 13.77 -16.10 15.59
C ALA A 326 13.66 -17.18 16.69
N SER A 327 14.77 -17.87 17.03
CA SER A 327 14.79 -18.86 18.12
C SER A 327 14.42 -18.26 19.48
N SER A 328 14.69 -16.97 19.69
CA SER A 328 14.31 -16.19 20.88
C SER A 328 12.89 -15.63 20.83
N GLY A 329 12.11 -15.84 19.77
CA GLY A 329 10.77 -15.27 19.62
C GLY A 329 10.78 -13.76 19.47
N GLN A 330 11.73 -13.22 18.71
CA GLN A 330 11.85 -11.79 18.41
C GLN A 330 11.71 -11.51 16.91
N HIS A 331 11.27 -10.31 16.56
CA HIS A 331 11.25 -9.84 15.18
C HIS A 331 12.68 -9.72 14.63
N PHE A 332 12.95 -10.25 13.44
CA PHE A 332 14.28 -10.26 12.81
C PHE A 332 14.33 -9.53 11.45
N SER A 333 13.20 -8.98 11.02
CA SER A 333 13.08 -8.11 9.84
C SER A 333 12.16 -6.94 10.18
N LYS A 334 12.21 -5.87 9.38
CA LYS A 334 11.35 -4.68 9.53
C LYS A 334 9.91 -4.90 9.05
N LEU A 335 9.70 -5.96 8.27
CA LEU A 335 8.40 -6.30 7.69
C LEU A 335 8.12 -7.77 7.95
N THR A 336 6.95 -8.08 8.49
CA THR A 336 6.51 -9.47 8.70
C THR A 336 5.92 -10.06 7.42
N PRO A 337 5.81 -11.41 7.31
CA PRO A 337 5.08 -12.04 6.22
C PRO A 337 3.59 -11.63 6.12
N SER A 338 2.95 -11.15 7.19
CA SER A 338 1.59 -10.57 7.14
C SER A 338 1.53 -9.20 6.45
N GLY A 339 2.67 -8.51 6.30
CA GLY A 339 2.76 -7.15 5.75
C GLY A 339 2.84 -6.06 6.81
N GLU A 340 2.98 -6.41 8.09
CA GLU A 340 3.04 -5.47 9.20
C GLU A 340 4.47 -4.92 9.40
N GLY A 341 4.57 -3.61 9.63
CA GLY A 341 5.84 -2.95 9.96
C GLY A 341 6.20 -3.14 11.44
N VAL A 342 7.40 -3.65 11.71
CA VAL A 342 7.83 -4.04 13.06
C VAL A 342 9.28 -3.62 13.36
N GLU A 343 9.64 -3.53 14.64
CA GLU A 343 10.98 -3.17 15.07
C GLU A 343 11.84 -4.42 15.32
N VAL A 344 13.00 -4.50 14.68
CA VAL A 344 13.93 -5.65 14.79
C VAL A 344 14.48 -5.76 16.22
N GLY A 345 14.43 -6.97 16.78
CA GLY A 345 14.90 -7.31 18.13
C GLY A 345 13.81 -7.25 19.21
N THR A 346 12.65 -6.67 18.90
CA THR A 346 11.50 -6.67 19.83
C THR A 346 10.86 -8.05 19.92
N SER A 347 10.31 -8.39 21.09
CA SER A 347 9.65 -9.68 21.34
C SER A 347 8.34 -9.77 20.55
N LEU A 348 8.04 -10.96 20.02
CA LEU A 348 6.74 -11.25 19.43
C LEU A 348 5.63 -11.06 20.46
N CYS A 349 4.46 -10.59 20.00
CA CYS A 349 3.29 -10.40 20.86
C CYS A 349 2.92 -11.69 21.61
N ALA A 350 2.75 -11.57 22.92
CA ALA A 350 2.44 -12.66 23.86
C ALA A 350 3.47 -13.82 23.91
N PHE A 351 4.68 -13.65 23.37
CA PHE A 351 5.70 -14.70 23.42
C PHE A 351 6.21 -14.94 24.85
N PRO A 352 6.40 -16.20 25.30
CA PRO A 352 6.81 -16.52 26.67
C PRO A 352 8.33 -16.31 26.87
N SER A 353 8.81 -15.08 26.73
CA SER A 353 10.24 -14.73 26.77
C SER A 353 10.94 -15.09 28.09
N CYS A 354 10.19 -15.19 29.20
CA CYS A 354 10.74 -15.64 30.48
C CYS A 354 11.04 -17.15 30.52
N ARG A 355 10.45 -17.95 29.61
CA ARG A 355 10.63 -19.41 29.54
C ARG A 355 11.65 -19.84 28.49
N VAL A 356 12.03 -18.97 27.56
CA VAL A 356 12.95 -19.30 26.45
C VAL A 356 14.26 -18.53 26.59
N LYS A 357 15.37 -19.27 26.62
CA LYS A 357 16.73 -18.74 26.63
C LYS A 357 17.44 -19.16 25.34
N CYS A 358 18.25 -18.28 24.77
CA CYS A 358 19.03 -18.59 23.56
C CYS A 358 20.52 -18.45 23.85
N ILE A 359 21.30 -19.47 23.50
CA ILE A 359 22.75 -19.55 23.63
C ILE A 359 23.34 -19.73 22.24
N GLN A 360 24.40 -18.99 21.93
CA GLN A 360 25.08 -19.04 20.63
C GLN A 360 26.39 -19.82 20.76
N VAL A 361 26.60 -20.79 19.86
CA VAL A 361 27.89 -21.46 19.67
C VAL A 361 28.48 -20.98 18.35
N LEU A 362 29.62 -20.29 18.43
CA LEU A 362 30.29 -19.70 17.26
C LEU A 362 30.83 -20.77 16.32
N ALA A 363 30.80 -20.51 15.00
CA ALA A 363 31.46 -21.37 14.01
C ALA A 363 32.99 -21.24 14.07
N ARG A 364 33.46 -20.02 14.32
CA ARG A 364 34.87 -19.62 14.27
C ARG A 364 35.25 -18.73 15.44
N ASN A 365 36.52 -18.83 15.85
CA ASN A 365 37.15 -17.91 16.80
C ASN A 365 37.36 -16.54 16.15
N GLU A 366 37.78 -15.56 16.94
CA GLU A 366 38.01 -14.19 16.45
C GLU A 366 39.09 -14.12 15.36
N ASP A 367 40.08 -15.02 15.41
CA ASP A 367 41.17 -15.17 14.44
C ASP A 367 40.78 -15.93 13.16
N GLY A 368 39.52 -16.37 13.05
CA GLY A 368 39.00 -17.11 11.91
C GLY A 368 39.20 -18.63 11.96
N SER A 369 39.89 -19.17 12.97
CA SER A 369 40.03 -20.62 13.17
C SER A 369 38.69 -21.27 13.53
N VAL A 370 38.47 -22.51 13.09
CA VAL A 370 37.22 -23.25 13.35
C VAL A 370 37.14 -23.67 14.83
N VAL A 371 36.00 -23.42 15.47
CA VAL A 371 35.75 -23.79 16.88
C VAL A 371 35.50 -25.29 17.00
N ASP A 372 35.97 -25.91 18.09
CA ASP A 372 35.50 -27.23 18.52
C ASP A 372 34.07 -27.14 19.04
N THR A 373 33.13 -27.24 18.11
CA THR A 373 31.70 -27.14 18.37
C THR A 373 31.15 -28.33 19.14
N ASP A 374 31.80 -29.49 19.11
CA ASP A 374 31.29 -30.70 19.76
C ASP A 374 31.38 -30.52 21.28
N THR A 375 32.57 -30.19 21.78
CA THR A 375 32.79 -29.92 23.21
C THR A 375 31.92 -28.76 23.71
N THR A 376 31.87 -27.66 22.94
CA THR A 376 31.14 -26.45 23.35
C THR A 376 29.62 -26.67 23.36
N ALA A 377 29.06 -27.34 22.35
CA ALA A 377 27.63 -27.63 22.30
C ALA A 377 27.23 -28.67 23.36
N SER A 378 28.03 -29.72 23.56
CA SER A 378 27.80 -30.71 24.62
C SER A 378 27.78 -30.05 26.01
N GLN A 379 28.74 -29.17 26.30
CA GLN A 379 28.76 -28.45 27.58
C GLN A 379 27.52 -27.54 27.74
N ALA A 380 27.10 -26.86 26.68
CA ALA A 380 25.90 -26.01 26.72
C ALA A 380 24.61 -26.83 26.98
N VAL A 381 24.47 -27.99 26.34
CA VAL A 381 23.34 -28.91 26.58
C VAL A 381 23.34 -29.42 28.01
N THR A 382 24.49 -29.89 28.50
CA THR A 382 24.63 -30.38 29.88
C THR A 382 24.26 -29.28 30.88
N ASN A 383 24.81 -28.07 30.73
CA ASN A 383 24.49 -26.94 31.61
C ASN A 383 23.00 -26.56 31.60
N ALA A 384 22.35 -26.63 30.44
CA ALA A 384 20.93 -26.32 30.30
C ALA A 384 20.02 -27.34 31.03
N LEU A 385 20.38 -28.64 30.97
CA LEU A 385 19.55 -29.74 31.45
C LEU A 385 19.81 -30.14 32.90
N THR A 386 21.03 -29.94 33.43
CA THR A 386 21.35 -30.30 34.82
C THR A 386 20.75 -29.33 35.84
N ALA A 387 20.44 -28.09 35.44
CA ALA A 387 19.96 -27.06 36.36
C ALA A 387 18.55 -27.32 36.92
N ASN A 388 17.66 -27.94 36.13
CA ASN A 388 16.29 -28.28 36.55
C ASN A 388 15.82 -29.51 35.76
N PRO A 389 15.25 -30.56 36.40
CA PRO A 389 14.76 -31.76 35.71
C PRO A 389 13.63 -31.48 34.70
N ASN A 390 12.91 -30.37 34.85
CA ASN A 390 11.86 -29.94 33.93
C ASN A 390 12.40 -29.13 32.74
N ASN A 391 13.70 -28.83 32.67
CA ASN A 391 14.25 -28.08 31.53
C ASN A 391 14.31 -28.94 30.26
N VAL A 392 14.09 -28.29 29.12
CA VAL A 392 14.26 -28.84 27.77
C VAL A 392 15.36 -28.06 27.05
N ALA A 393 16.21 -28.77 26.31
CA ALA A 393 17.22 -28.17 25.47
C ALA A 393 16.84 -28.37 23.99
N LEU A 394 16.92 -27.30 23.20
CA LEU A 394 16.73 -27.32 21.76
C LEU A 394 18.09 -27.13 21.09
N LEU A 395 18.66 -28.21 20.54
CA LEU A 395 19.98 -28.18 19.92
C LEU A 395 19.85 -28.06 18.40
N HIS A 396 20.38 -26.97 17.84
CA HIS A 396 20.46 -26.78 16.39
C HIS A 396 21.74 -27.43 15.86
N VAL A 397 21.59 -28.30 14.86
CA VAL A 397 22.67 -29.02 14.18
C VAL A 397 22.72 -28.52 12.75
N VAL A 398 23.77 -27.77 12.41
CA VAL A 398 23.92 -27.16 11.10
C VAL A 398 24.56 -28.14 10.14
N MET A 399 23.83 -28.54 9.10
CA MET A 399 24.29 -29.46 8.06
C MET A 399 24.74 -28.67 6.82
N GLY A 400 25.86 -27.97 6.97
CA GLY A 400 26.47 -27.14 5.92
C GLY A 400 26.23 -25.65 6.17
N SER A 401 27.18 -25.00 6.84
CA SER A 401 27.21 -23.54 7.02
C SER A 401 27.46 -22.80 5.70
N LYS A 402 27.49 -21.47 5.72
CA LYS A 402 27.89 -20.67 4.54
C LYS A 402 29.25 -21.03 3.95
N THR A 403 30.17 -21.58 4.75
CA THR A 403 31.50 -22.08 4.32
C THR A 403 31.58 -23.61 4.24
N GLY A 404 30.46 -24.31 4.44
CA GLY A 404 30.38 -25.78 4.34
C GLY A 404 30.68 -26.54 5.64
N LEU A 405 30.71 -25.87 6.80
CA LEU A 405 30.94 -26.53 8.08
C LEU A 405 29.70 -27.29 8.56
N SER A 406 29.90 -28.51 9.08
CA SER A 406 28.90 -29.24 9.86
C SER A 406 29.25 -29.18 11.35
N CYS A 407 28.28 -28.76 12.17
CA CYS A 407 28.48 -28.64 13.61
C CYS A 407 27.14 -28.62 14.39
N PRO A 408 27.07 -29.28 15.56
CA PRO A 408 28.07 -30.24 16.08
C PRO A 408 28.06 -31.53 15.25
N SER A 409 29.01 -32.44 15.48
CA SER A 409 29.05 -33.72 14.79
C SER A 409 27.88 -34.61 15.19
N LEU A 410 27.40 -35.43 14.24
CA LEU A 410 26.28 -36.35 14.50
C LEU A 410 26.61 -37.40 15.57
N ASN A 411 27.89 -37.74 15.76
CA ASN A 411 28.34 -38.64 16.84
C ASN A 411 28.13 -37.98 18.22
N ALA A 412 28.48 -36.70 18.37
CA ALA A 412 28.24 -35.94 19.59
C ALA A 412 26.73 -35.80 19.87
N VAL A 413 25.94 -35.53 18.82
CA VAL A 413 24.46 -35.48 18.93
C VAL A 413 23.91 -36.82 19.41
N GLN A 414 24.34 -37.94 18.83
CA GLN A 414 23.89 -39.28 19.22
C GLN A 414 24.23 -39.59 20.70
N ALA A 415 25.41 -39.20 21.16
CA ALA A 415 25.79 -39.35 22.57
C ALA A 415 24.87 -38.54 23.50
N LEU A 416 24.56 -37.29 23.15
CA LEU A 416 23.67 -36.44 23.92
C LEU A 416 22.21 -36.94 23.92
N THR A 417 21.69 -37.37 22.76
CA THR A 417 20.35 -37.94 22.66
C THR A 417 20.22 -39.21 23.49
N SER A 418 21.24 -40.06 23.50
CA SER A 418 21.27 -41.29 24.33
C SER A 418 21.28 -40.98 25.83
N MET A 419 21.89 -39.86 26.23
CA MET A 419 22.02 -39.44 27.63
C MET A 419 20.75 -38.75 28.17
N TYR A 420 20.15 -37.84 27.41
CA TYR A 420 19.08 -36.96 27.89
C TYR A 420 17.68 -37.32 27.35
N GLY A 421 17.58 -38.25 26.39
CA GLY A 421 16.32 -38.76 25.87
C GLY A 421 15.39 -37.65 25.39
N THR A 422 14.12 -37.70 25.84
CA THR A 422 13.05 -36.80 25.41
C THR A 422 13.25 -35.32 25.81
N ARG A 423 14.17 -35.03 26.75
CA ARG A 423 14.48 -33.66 27.19
C ARG A 423 15.38 -32.88 26.23
N LEU A 424 15.99 -33.57 25.27
CA LEU A 424 16.76 -32.97 24.19
C LEU A 424 15.97 -33.03 22.88
N VAL A 425 15.58 -31.86 22.37
CA VAL A 425 14.98 -31.72 21.05
C VAL A 425 16.08 -31.33 20.07
N VAL A 426 16.25 -32.12 19.01
CA VAL A 426 17.28 -31.89 17.99
C VAL A 426 16.63 -31.31 16.74
N VAL A 427 17.19 -30.22 16.24
CA VAL A 427 16.80 -29.56 15.00
C VAL A 427 17.96 -29.63 14.04
N ILE A 428 17.77 -30.25 12.90
CA ILE A 428 18.71 -30.24 11.79
C ILE A 428 18.42 -29.00 10.94
N ASP A 429 19.32 -28.01 10.97
CA ASP A 429 19.33 -26.94 9.99
C ASP A 429 19.94 -27.49 8.68
N ALA A 430 19.06 -27.98 7.82
CA ALA A 430 19.35 -28.40 6.46
C ALA A 430 18.94 -27.31 5.44
N CYS A 431 18.88 -26.03 5.84
CA CYS A 431 18.40 -24.98 4.96
C CYS A 431 19.26 -24.76 3.71
N GLN A 432 20.50 -25.27 3.64
CA GLN A 432 21.28 -25.30 2.39
C GLN A 432 20.78 -26.36 1.40
N MET A 433 20.15 -27.44 1.88
CA MET A 433 19.66 -28.59 1.10
C MET A 433 20.70 -29.29 0.22
N ARG A 434 21.97 -29.22 0.62
CA ARG A 434 23.09 -29.89 -0.04
C ARG A 434 23.32 -31.25 0.62
N LEU A 435 22.28 -32.09 0.70
CA LEU A 435 22.32 -33.38 1.39
C LEU A 435 21.82 -34.51 0.49
N ASN A 436 22.37 -35.70 0.71
CA ASN A 436 21.84 -36.92 0.12
C ASN A 436 20.49 -37.29 0.75
N ARG A 437 19.58 -37.88 -0.03
CA ARG A 437 18.23 -38.27 0.43
C ARG A 437 18.27 -39.23 1.62
N GLY A 438 19.23 -40.16 1.63
CA GLY A 438 19.43 -41.11 2.74
C GLY A 438 19.78 -40.44 4.09
N ALA A 439 20.32 -39.22 4.08
CA ALA A 439 20.54 -38.45 5.31
C ALA A 439 19.20 -37.96 5.90
N LEU A 440 18.30 -37.47 5.06
CA LEU A 440 16.98 -36.99 5.49
C LEU A 440 16.13 -38.13 6.06
N VAL A 441 16.21 -39.31 5.44
CA VAL A 441 15.58 -40.53 5.96
C VAL A 441 16.05 -40.85 7.38
N ASP A 442 17.37 -40.87 7.60
CA ASP A 442 17.96 -41.17 8.90
C ASP A 442 17.55 -40.12 9.96
N PHE A 443 17.49 -38.83 9.60
CA PHE A 443 17.04 -37.78 10.52
C PHE A 443 15.58 -37.94 10.96
N ILE A 444 14.67 -38.26 10.02
CA ILE A 444 13.26 -38.50 10.36
C ILE A 444 13.11 -39.74 11.24
N GLN A 445 13.82 -40.83 10.93
CA GLN A 445 13.78 -42.05 11.74
C GLN A 445 14.31 -41.85 13.17
N ARG A 446 15.27 -40.94 13.36
CA ARG A 446 15.77 -40.55 14.69
C ARG A 446 14.84 -39.60 15.45
N GLY A 447 13.72 -39.19 14.85
CA GLY A 447 12.79 -38.24 15.44
C GLY A 447 13.37 -36.82 15.54
N TYR A 448 14.24 -36.43 14.61
CA TYR A 448 14.78 -35.07 14.54
C TYR A 448 13.87 -34.16 13.72
N ILE A 449 13.76 -32.90 14.14
CA ILE A 449 13.08 -31.85 13.35
C ILE A 449 14.04 -31.42 12.25
N VAL A 450 13.58 -31.25 11.01
CA VAL A 450 14.46 -30.86 9.89
C VAL A 450 13.96 -29.59 9.23
N LEU A 451 14.78 -28.55 9.23
CA LEU A 451 14.51 -27.29 8.52
C LEU A 451 15.03 -27.38 7.09
N VAL A 452 14.17 -27.16 6.10
CA VAL A 452 14.50 -27.27 4.67
C VAL A 452 14.11 -25.99 3.93
N THR A 453 14.78 -25.69 2.81
CA THR A 453 14.37 -24.58 1.93
C THR A 453 14.51 -24.93 0.46
N GLY A 454 13.61 -24.40 -0.38
CA GLY A 454 13.69 -24.53 -1.84
C GLY A 454 14.58 -23.47 -2.52
N SER A 455 14.90 -22.38 -1.82
CA SER A 455 15.46 -21.18 -2.46
C SER A 455 16.99 -21.13 -2.58
N LYS A 456 17.68 -22.15 -2.04
CA LYS A 456 19.14 -22.26 -2.10
C LYS A 456 19.54 -23.27 -3.16
N PHE A 457 19.92 -24.48 -2.77
CA PHE A 457 20.41 -25.49 -3.71
C PHE A 457 19.45 -25.77 -4.86
N TYR A 458 18.13 -25.78 -4.62
CA TYR A 458 17.13 -26.04 -5.65
C TYR A 458 16.76 -24.83 -6.53
N ALA A 459 17.43 -23.68 -6.33
CA ALA A 459 17.26 -22.49 -7.14
C ALA A 459 15.80 -22.00 -7.31
N GLY A 460 14.95 -22.20 -6.29
CA GLY A 460 13.67 -21.52 -6.18
C GLY A 460 13.84 -20.04 -5.81
N VAL A 461 12.77 -19.26 -5.98
CA VAL A 461 12.71 -17.86 -5.52
C VAL A 461 12.90 -17.83 -3.98
N PRO A 462 13.67 -16.85 -3.43
CA PRO A 462 13.89 -16.69 -1.98
C PRO A 462 12.57 -16.68 -1.20
N PHE A 463 12.58 -17.15 0.05
CA PHE A 463 11.41 -17.26 0.93
C PHE A 463 10.45 -18.44 0.63
N CYS A 464 11.02 -19.63 0.41
CA CYS A 464 10.29 -20.90 0.43
C CYS A 464 10.95 -21.88 1.43
N GLY A 465 10.54 -21.80 2.70
CA GLY A 465 10.98 -22.68 3.78
C GLY A 465 9.97 -23.79 4.10
N SER A 466 10.41 -24.84 4.78
CA SER A 466 9.53 -25.86 5.37
C SER A 466 10.20 -26.51 6.57
N VAL A 467 9.40 -27.02 7.49
CA VAL A 467 9.82 -27.79 8.66
C VAL A 467 9.22 -29.17 8.59
N LEU A 468 10.07 -30.18 8.57
CA LEU A 468 9.67 -31.58 8.68
C LEU A 468 9.64 -31.94 10.17
N ILE A 469 8.45 -32.18 10.70
CA ILE A 469 8.21 -32.42 12.12
C ILE A 469 7.82 -33.88 12.33
N PRO A 470 8.56 -34.65 13.14
CA PRO A 470 8.22 -36.03 13.49
C PRO A 470 6.86 -36.14 14.17
N ALA A 471 6.19 -37.29 14.01
CA ALA A 471 4.83 -37.55 14.51
C ALA A 471 4.67 -37.23 16.00
N GLN A 472 5.68 -37.51 16.82
CA GLN A 472 5.67 -37.18 18.25
C GLN A 472 5.51 -35.66 18.48
N SER A 473 6.31 -34.83 17.81
CA SER A 473 6.24 -33.38 17.96
C SER A 473 4.97 -32.80 17.32
N VAL A 474 4.43 -33.42 16.27
CA VAL A 474 3.11 -33.08 15.72
C VAL A 474 2.02 -33.27 16.77
N TYR A 475 2.02 -34.40 17.45
CA TYR A 475 1.08 -34.71 18.52
C TYR A 475 1.22 -33.73 19.69
N GLU A 476 2.45 -33.50 20.16
CA GLU A 476 2.74 -32.57 21.26
C GLU A 476 2.24 -31.16 20.95
N LEU A 477 2.52 -30.63 19.75
CA LEU A 477 2.06 -29.30 19.32
C LEU A 477 0.52 -29.18 19.28
N ASN A 478 -0.17 -30.27 18.92
CA ASN A 478 -1.62 -30.25 18.78
C ASN A 478 -2.36 -30.42 20.12
N VAL A 479 -1.72 -31.02 21.13
CA VAL A 479 -2.31 -31.23 22.47
C VAL A 479 -1.91 -30.15 23.47
N ALA A 480 -0.72 -29.56 23.30
CA ALA A 480 -0.23 -28.45 24.12
C ALA A 480 -1.15 -27.22 24.05
N ASP A 481 -1.04 -26.33 25.04
CA ASP A 481 -1.80 -25.07 25.05
C ASP A 481 -1.33 -24.18 23.89
N PRO A 482 -2.21 -23.86 22.90
CA PRO A 482 -1.84 -23.00 21.78
C PRO A 482 -1.39 -21.60 22.24
N SER A 483 -1.86 -21.10 23.39
CA SER A 483 -1.47 -19.78 23.90
C SER A 483 0.03 -19.70 24.27
N VAL A 484 0.64 -20.84 24.60
CA VAL A 484 2.06 -20.95 24.95
C VAL A 484 2.90 -21.30 23.72
N CYS A 485 2.46 -22.28 22.92
CA CYS A 485 3.24 -22.80 21.78
C CYS A 485 3.08 -21.97 20.51
N PHE A 486 1.95 -21.28 20.34
CA PHE A 486 1.62 -20.41 19.20
C PHE A 486 1.08 -19.06 19.71
N PRO A 487 1.92 -18.24 20.37
CA PRO A 487 1.50 -16.96 20.91
C PRO A 487 1.01 -16.03 19.80
N ALA A 488 0.19 -15.03 20.15
CA ALA A 488 -0.53 -14.18 19.20
C ALA A 488 0.33 -13.61 18.06
N GLY A 489 1.59 -13.23 18.34
CA GLY A 489 2.54 -12.73 17.33
C GLY A 489 2.91 -13.73 16.23
N TYR A 490 2.67 -15.04 16.40
CA TYR A 490 2.86 -16.03 15.33
C TYR A 490 1.86 -15.82 14.19
N GLY A 491 0.72 -15.20 14.50
CA GLY A 491 -0.25 -14.76 13.50
C GLY A 491 0.38 -13.83 12.45
N ASP A 492 1.47 -13.11 12.74
CA ASP A 492 2.13 -12.24 11.77
C ASP A 492 3.02 -12.99 10.78
N TYR A 493 3.41 -14.23 11.12
CA TYR A 493 4.34 -15.04 10.35
C TYR A 493 3.66 -16.18 9.61
N PHE A 494 2.66 -16.81 10.25
CA PHE A 494 2.02 -18.01 9.73
C PHE A 494 0.52 -17.88 9.62
N THR A 495 -0.05 -18.77 8.82
CA THR A 495 -1.48 -18.91 8.53
C THR A 495 -1.89 -20.34 8.76
N LYS A 496 -3.19 -20.61 8.94
CA LYS A 496 -3.65 -21.99 9.10
C LYS A 496 -3.30 -22.90 7.91
N PHE A 497 -3.18 -22.35 6.70
CA PHE A 497 -2.88 -23.10 5.47
C PHE A 497 -1.42 -23.58 5.40
N ASP A 498 -0.55 -23.00 6.22
CA ASP A 498 0.86 -23.39 6.35
C ASP A 498 1.02 -24.71 7.11
N PHE A 499 -0.02 -25.13 7.84
CA PHE A 499 -0.06 -26.35 8.66
C PHE A 499 -0.93 -27.44 8.02
N PRO A 500 -0.61 -28.74 8.20
CA PRO A 500 -1.45 -29.84 7.72
C PRO A 500 -2.86 -29.82 8.33
N PRO A 501 -3.93 -30.01 7.54
CA PRO A 501 -5.31 -29.85 8.02
C PRO A 501 -5.79 -30.95 8.98
N PHE A 502 -5.32 -32.19 8.83
CA PHE A 502 -5.93 -33.34 9.51
C PHE A 502 -5.37 -33.61 10.93
N CYS A 503 -4.09 -33.35 11.16
CA CYS A 503 -3.40 -33.72 12.40
C CYS A 503 -3.00 -32.55 13.30
N MET A 504 -3.33 -31.30 12.91
CA MET A 504 -2.97 -30.07 13.63
C MET A 504 -4.14 -29.09 13.75
N GLN A 505 -5.33 -29.61 14.06
CA GLN A 505 -6.59 -28.83 14.08
C GLN A 505 -6.57 -27.73 15.13
N ASN A 506 -6.01 -27.98 16.33
CA ASN A 506 -5.97 -27.01 17.41
C ASN A 506 -5.01 -25.85 17.09
N VAL A 507 -3.85 -26.18 16.51
CA VAL A 507 -2.89 -25.18 16.01
C VAL A 507 -3.52 -24.32 14.91
N ARG A 508 -4.20 -24.95 13.96
CA ARG A 508 -4.87 -24.24 12.86
C ARG A 508 -6.00 -23.33 13.34
N ALA A 509 -6.68 -23.67 14.44
CA ALA A 509 -7.72 -22.83 15.03
C ALA A 509 -7.15 -21.55 15.68
N ALA A 510 -5.90 -21.57 16.14
CA ALA A 510 -5.22 -20.40 16.73
C ALA A 510 -4.63 -19.43 15.68
N LEU A 511 -4.59 -19.82 14.39
CA LEU A 511 -3.93 -19.07 13.34
C LEU A 511 -4.90 -18.38 12.37
N PRO A 512 -4.50 -17.24 11.77
CA PRO A 512 -5.33 -16.49 10.86
C PRO A 512 -5.62 -17.26 9.55
N SER A 513 -6.74 -16.90 8.92
CA SER A 513 -7.24 -17.53 7.69
C SER A 513 -6.90 -16.78 6.39
N ARG A 514 -5.88 -15.92 6.42
CA ARG A 514 -5.34 -15.27 5.20
C ARG A 514 -4.60 -16.31 4.34
N MET A 515 -4.65 -16.18 3.02
CA MET A 515 -3.95 -17.07 2.09
C MET A 515 -2.62 -16.46 1.68
N ASN A 516 -1.49 -17.09 2.04
CA ASN A 516 -0.17 -16.66 1.59
C ASN A 516 0.11 -17.19 0.17
N VAL A 517 -0.48 -16.53 -0.83
CA VAL A 517 -0.35 -16.91 -2.24
C VAL A 517 1.10 -16.88 -2.71
N GLY A 518 1.87 -15.89 -2.26
CA GLY A 518 3.30 -15.79 -2.57
C GLY A 518 4.09 -17.02 -2.13
N LEU A 519 3.82 -17.54 -0.93
CA LEU A 519 4.49 -18.75 -0.42
C LEU A 519 4.16 -19.99 -1.26
N LEU A 520 2.90 -20.16 -1.68
CA LEU A 520 2.50 -21.21 -2.60
C LEU A 520 3.28 -21.10 -3.93
N LEU A 521 3.29 -19.93 -4.55
CA LEU A 521 3.98 -19.70 -5.82
C LEU A 521 5.49 -19.94 -5.71
N ARG A 522 6.13 -19.46 -4.65
CA ARG A 522 7.57 -19.66 -4.43
C ARG A 522 7.93 -21.14 -4.28
N TRP A 523 7.10 -21.94 -3.62
CA TRP A 523 7.32 -23.39 -3.55
C TRP A 523 7.18 -24.07 -4.91
N GLU A 524 6.24 -23.65 -5.74
CA GLU A 524 6.14 -24.14 -7.12
C GLU A 524 7.41 -23.86 -7.91
N THR A 525 8.06 -22.70 -7.73
CA THR A 525 9.35 -22.41 -8.39
C THR A 525 10.45 -23.40 -8.00
N ALA A 526 10.52 -23.79 -6.72
CA ALA A 526 11.50 -24.76 -6.25
C ALA A 526 11.21 -26.16 -6.80
N LEU A 527 9.93 -26.56 -6.81
CA LEU A 527 9.50 -27.89 -7.25
C LEU A 527 9.84 -28.17 -8.72
N VAL A 528 9.82 -27.16 -9.60
CA VAL A 528 10.28 -27.29 -11.00
C VAL A 528 11.68 -27.90 -11.11
N ASN A 529 12.62 -27.45 -10.28
CA ASN A 529 13.98 -28.00 -10.28
C ASN A 529 14.09 -29.26 -9.43
N MET A 530 13.38 -29.32 -8.29
CA MET A 530 13.42 -30.46 -7.37
C MET A 530 12.93 -31.75 -8.03
N GLU A 531 11.88 -31.71 -8.84
CA GLU A 531 11.31 -32.91 -9.47
C GLU A 531 12.25 -33.51 -10.51
N VAL A 532 12.87 -32.67 -11.34
CA VAL A 532 13.90 -33.11 -12.29
C VAL A 532 15.09 -33.68 -11.52
N TYR A 533 15.60 -32.96 -10.53
CA TYR A 533 16.72 -33.41 -9.70
C TYR A 533 16.40 -34.72 -8.96
N ALA A 534 15.15 -34.88 -8.51
CA ALA A 534 14.65 -36.07 -7.84
C ALA A 534 14.73 -37.32 -8.77
N SER A 535 14.61 -37.14 -10.08
CA SER A 535 14.71 -38.23 -11.05
C SER A 535 16.15 -38.69 -11.35
N ILE A 536 17.17 -37.89 -10.98
CA ILE A 536 18.57 -38.20 -11.29
C ILE A 536 19.12 -39.24 -10.30
N PRO A 537 19.79 -40.31 -10.78
CA PRO A 537 20.45 -41.28 -9.91
C PRO A 537 21.51 -40.64 -9.00
N PRO A 538 21.57 -40.98 -7.69
CA PRO A 538 22.52 -40.37 -6.75
C PRO A 538 23.99 -40.47 -7.16
N ALA A 539 24.40 -41.58 -7.78
CA ALA A 539 25.77 -41.77 -8.27
C ALA A 539 26.15 -40.74 -9.36
N MET A 540 25.21 -40.41 -10.24
CA MET A 540 25.41 -39.42 -11.30
C MET A 540 25.47 -38.00 -10.73
N VAL A 541 24.61 -37.68 -9.76
CA VAL A 541 24.69 -36.40 -9.02
C VAL A 541 26.07 -36.23 -8.37
N ALA A 542 26.57 -37.28 -7.71
CA ALA A 542 27.89 -37.27 -7.08
C ALA A 542 29.01 -37.06 -8.11
N GLN A 543 28.95 -37.76 -9.26
CA GLN A 543 29.91 -37.60 -10.35
C GLN A 543 29.91 -36.18 -10.93
N ILE A 544 28.73 -35.64 -11.26
CA ILE A 544 28.57 -34.27 -11.79
C ILE A 544 29.12 -33.24 -10.80
N SER A 545 28.77 -33.39 -9.51
CA SER A 545 29.19 -32.46 -8.47
C SER A 545 30.71 -32.49 -8.29
N HIS A 546 31.30 -33.69 -8.23
CA HIS A 546 32.74 -33.87 -8.10
C HIS A 546 33.51 -33.28 -9.28
N GLU A 547 33.10 -33.61 -10.50
CA GLU A 547 33.74 -33.11 -11.73
C GLU A 547 33.66 -31.58 -11.84
N TYR A 548 32.51 -30.98 -11.52
CA TYR A 548 32.35 -29.53 -11.51
C TYR A 548 33.29 -28.88 -10.49
N ILE A 549 33.29 -29.36 -9.25
CA ILE A 549 34.07 -28.76 -8.17
C ILE A 549 35.57 -28.88 -8.42
N GLU A 550 36.07 -30.04 -8.87
CA GLU A 550 37.46 -30.23 -9.27
C GLU A 550 37.89 -29.21 -10.33
N ARG A 551 37.11 -29.09 -11.42
CA ARG A 551 37.42 -28.16 -12.52
C ARG A 551 37.36 -26.70 -12.08
N THR A 552 36.36 -26.32 -11.31
CA THR A 552 36.21 -24.95 -10.80
C THR A 552 37.33 -24.62 -9.83
N LYS A 553 37.70 -25.49 -8.88
CA LYS A 553 38.85 -25.28 -7.99
C LYS A 553 40.16 -25.18 -8.76
N SER A 554 40.41 -26.06 -9.72
CA SER A 554 41.60 -26.02 -10.58
C SER A 554 41.68 -24.71 -11.37
N MET A 555 40.55 -24.19 -11.88
CA MET A 555 40.50 -22.92 -12.58
C MET A 555 40.77 -21.75 -11.63
N LEU A 556 40.10 -21.68 -10.48
CA LEU A 556 40.27 -20.60 -9.50
C LEU A 556 41.70 -20.53 -8.97
N ALA A 557 42.36 -21.67 -8.76
CA ALA A 557 43.73 -21.74 -8.27
C ALA A 557 44.76 -21.10 -9.23
N THR A 558 44.43 -20.98 -10.52
CA THR A 558 45.30 -20.34 -11.52
C THR A 558 45.11 -18.83 -11.64
N HIS A 559 44.06 -18.27 -11.01
CA HIS A 559 43.70 -16.86 -11.18
C HIS A 559 44.41 -15.96 -10.16
N THR A 560 45.04 -14.88 -10.62
CA THR A 560 45.89 -13.99 -9.78
C THR A 560 45.14 -13.24 -8.69
N HIS A 561 43.87 -12.91 -8.93
CA HIS A 561 43.01 -12.15 -8.02
C HIS A 561 42.18 -13.00 -7.04
N VAL A 562 42.48 -14.30 -6.90
CA VAL A 562 41.69 -15.23 -6.08
C VAL A 562 42.58 -16.13 -5.22
N ALA A 563 42.14 -16.42 -3.99
CA ALA A 563 42.76 -17.44 -3.14
C ALA A 563 41.69 -18.33 -2.49
N LEU A 564 41.78 -19.65 -2.64
CA LEU A 564 40.82 -20.60 -2.09
C LEU A 564 40.85 -20.63 -0.55
N LEU A 565 39.69 -20.82 0.09
CA LEU A 565 39.57 -20.94 1.55
C LEU A 565 40.03 -22.30 2.08
N ASP A 566 39.89 -23.37 1.29
CA ASP A 566 40.13 -24.76 1.72
C ASP A 566 41.48 -24.99 2.44
N PRO A 567 42.62 -24.44 1.97
CA PRO A 567 43.92 -24.62 2.63
C PRO A 567 43.97 -24.08 4.07
N PHE A 568 43.13 -23.11 4.42
CA PHE A 568 43.07 -22.52 5.76
C PHE A 568 42.26 -23.37 6.75
N ASP A 569 41.29 -24.14 6.25
CA ASP A 569 40.38 -24.95 7.06
C ASP A 569 40.79 -26.43 7.15
N GLU A 570 41.74 -26.88 6.32
CA GLU A 570 42.09 -28.29 6.13
C GLU A 570 42.51 -28.97 7.44
N ALA A 571 43.36 -28.32 8.25
CA ALA A 571 43.81 -28.86 9.53
C ALA A 571 42.66 -29.09 10.52
N ALA A 572 41.68 -28.17 10.57
CA ALA A 572 40.52 -28.30 11.43
C ALA A 572 39.50 -29.32 10.90
N LYS A 573 39.33 -29.42 9.57
CA LYS A 573 38.47 -30.44 8.93
C LYS A 573 39.04 -31.84 9.15
N ALA A 574 40.36 -32.02 9.13
CA ALA A 574 41.03 -33.31 9.34
C ALA A 574 40.90 -33.85 10.79
N LEU A 575 40.74 -32.96 11.78
CA LEU A 575 40.55 -33.33 13.19
C LEU A 575 39.12 -33.81 13.51
N LYS A 576 38.15 -33.60 12.62
CA LYS A 576 36.76 -33.99 12.87
C LYS A 576 36.57 -35.51 12.71
N PRO A 577 35.72 -36.14 13.55
CA PRO A 577 35.41 -37.55 13.41
C PRO A 577 34.74 -37.83 12.06
N LYS A 578 35.00 -39.01 11.50
CA LYS A 578 34.34 -39.44 10.27
C LYS A 578 32.81 -39.42 10.46
N PRO A 579 32.05 -38.91 9.48
CA PRO A 579 30.60 -38.84 9.59
C PRO A 579 29.99 -40.24 9.65
N PRO A 580 28.87 -40.42 10.38
CA PRO A 580 28.16 -41.69 10.40
C PRO A 580 27.62 -42.02 9.01
N VAL A 581 27.34 -43.31 8.80
CA VAL A 581 26.83 -43.83 7.53
C VAL A 581 25.32 -44.04 7.64
N SER A 582 24.58 -43.65 6.59
CA SER A 582 23.14 -43.89 6.50
C SER A 582 22.86 -45.39 6.43
N ALA A 583 21.98 -45.87 7.31
CA ALA A 583 21.61 -47.29 7.37
C ALA A 583 20.93 -47.78 6.07
N ASP A 584 20.22 -46.89 5.38
CA ASP A 584 19.44 -47.20 4.17
C ASP A 584 20.31 -47.24 2.91
N THR A 585 21.28 -46.31 2.81
CA THR A 585 22.07 -46.12 1.58
C THR A 585 23.53 -46.58 1.66
N GLY A 586 24.06 -46.82 2.87
CA GLY A 586 25.48 -47.12 3.07
C GLY A 586 26.42 -45.96 2.75
N LEU A 587 25.90 -44.75 2.51
CA LEU A 587 26.67 -43.54 2.21
C LEU A 587 26.88 -42.66 3.46
N PRO A 588 28.00 -41.92 3.56
CA PRO A 588 28.22 -40.98 4.66
C PRO A 588 27.14 -39.90 4.73
N ILE A 589 26.65 -39.62 5.95
CA ILE A 589 25.71 -38.54 6.26
C ILE A 589 26.51 -37.23 6.40
N GLN A 590 26.75 -36.58 5.27
CA GLN A 590 27.46 -35.31 5.21
C GLN A 590 26.92 -34.42 4.08
N PRO A 591 27.14 -33.10 4.15
CA PRO A 591 26.82 -32.21 3.04
C PRO A 591 27.60 -32.55 1.76
N LEU A 592 26.97 -32.34 0.61
CA LEU A 592 27.60 -32.41 -0.71
C LEU A 592 28.56 -31.23 -0.89
N ASP A 593 29.81 -31.51 -1.24
CA ASP A 593 30.78 -30.47 -1.62
C ASP A 593 30.34 -29.86 -2.95
N THR A 594 29.74 -28.66 -2.87
CA THR A 594 29.08 -27.97 -4.00
C THR A 594 29.23 -26.45 -3.91
N ILE A 595 30.04 -25.96 -2.97
CA ILE A 595 30.30 -24.52 -2.75
C ILE A 595 31.81 -24.32 -2.74
N VAL A 596 32.31 -23.47 -3.63
CA VAL A 596 33.71 -23.03 -3.64
C VAL A 596 33.79 -21.64 -3.03
N SER A 597 34.42 -21.55 -1.86
CA SER A 597 34.64 -20.28 -1.14
C SER A 597 36.06 -19.76 -1.39
N PHE A 598 36.18 -18.47 -1.68
CA PHE A 598 37.47 -17.86 -1.97
C PHE A 598 37.56 -16.39 -1.56
N HIS A 599 38.78 -15.97 -1.23
CA HIS A 599 39.16 -14.57 -1.03
C HIS A 599 39.38 -13.90 -2.38
N VAL A 600 39.03 -12.61 -2.46
CA VAL A 600 39.45 -11.76 -3.58
C VAL A 600 40.72 -11.02 -3.16
N VAL A 601 41.71 -11.03 -4.05
CA VAL A 601 43.06 -10.48 -3.85
C VAL A 601 43.20 -9.20 -4.65
N ASP A 602 43.57 -8.11 -3.99
CA ASP A 602 43.86 -6.82 -4.63
C ASP A 602 45.24 -6.84 -5.33
N SER A 603 45.50 -5.88 -6.18
CA SER A 603 46.78 -5.56 -6.84
C SER A 603 47.99 -5.55 -5.88
N SER A 604 47.78 -5.18 -4.61
CA SER A 604 48.79 -5.18 -3.54
C SER A 604 49.03 -6.56 -2.88
N LYS A 605 48.41 -7.63 -3.41
CA LYS A 605 48.38 -9.00 -2.85
C LYS A 605 47.68 -9.13 -1.48
N GLY A 606 46.97 -8.10 -1.02
CA GLY A 606 46.13 -8.16 0.18
C GLY A 606 44.72 -8.70 -0.09
N PHE A 607 44.10 -9.32 0.91
CA PHE A 607 42.70 -9.76 0.83
C PHE A 607 41.72 -8.59 1.01
N LEU A 608 40.64 -8.57 0.22
CA LEU A 608 39.63 -7.53 0.31
C LEU A 608 38.84 -7.60 1.62
N SER A 609 38.56 -6.43 2.19
CA SER A 609 37.67 -6.30 3.34
C SER A 609 36.23 -6.70 3.00
N VAL A 610 35.46 -7.11 4.01
CA VAL A 610 34.04 -7.49 3.82
C VAL A 610 33.23 -6.34 3.19
N ASN A 611 33.56 -5.08 3.51
CA ASN A 611 32.90 -3.92 2.91
C ASN A 611 33.25 -3.74 1.44
N LYS A 612 34.53 -3.91 1.05
CA LYS A 612 34.91 -3.91 -0.36
C LYS A 612 34.27 -5.09 -1.12
N LEU A 613 34.18 -6.27 -0.50
CA LEU A 613 33.50 -7.43 -1.11
C LEU A 613 32.01 -7.19 -1.35
N LYS A 614 31.31 -6.42 -0.50
CA LYS A 614 29.91 -6.02 -0.76
C LYS A 614 29.80 -5.16 -2.03
N VAL A 615 30.78 -4.27 -2.25
CA VAL A 615 30.83 -3.45 -3.47
C VAL A 615 31.12 -4.32 -4.71
N VAL A 616 32.07 -5.25 -4.62
CA VAL A 616 32.31 -6.23 -5.71
C VAL A 616 31.04 -7.04 -6.00
N HIS A 617 30.36 -7.54 -4.96
CA HIS A 617 29.11 -8.29 -5.08
C HIS A 617 28.00 -7.47 -5.78
N LEU A 618 27.88 -6.19 -5.45
CA LEU A 618 26.97 -5.27 -6.13
C LEU A 618 27.35 -5.08 -7.60
N LEU A 619 28.60 -4.72 -7.89
CA LEU A 619 29.08 -4.42 -9.25
C LEU A 619 29.01 -5.64 -10.18
N LEU A 620 29.23 -6.85 -9.68
CA LEU A 620 29.05 -8.08 -10.46
C LEU A 620 27.62 -8.21 -11.01
N SER A 621 26.62 -7.74 -10.26
CA SER A 621 25.21 -7.80 -10.64
C SER A 621 24.74 -6.66 -11.58
N LYS A 622 25.59 -5.64 -11.82
CA LYS A 622 25.26 -4.48 -12.66
C LYS A 622 25.88 -4.57 -14.05
N ASP A 623 25.30 -3.83 -14.99
CA ASP A 623 25.97 -3.50 -16.26
C ASP A 623 26.97 -2.38 -15.98
N ILE A 624 28.26 -2.68 -16.16
CA ILE A 624 29.36 -1.73 -15.91
C ILE A 624 30.01 -1.25 -17.22
N SER A 625 29.38 -1.50 -18.36
CA SER A 625 29.95 -1.24 -19.69
C SER A 625 30.24 0.23 -19.96
N VAL A 626 29.51 1.15 -19.33
CA VAL A 626 29.70 2.60 -19.45
C VAL A 626 31.13 3.02 -19.09
N VAL A 627 31.78 2.35 -18.14
CA VAL A 627 33.15 2.67 -17.70
C VAL A 627 34.21 2.14 -18.66
N VAL A 628 33.86 1.14 -19.48
CA VAL A 628 34.78 0.44 -20.38
C VAL A 628 34.36 0.55 -21.86
N ALA A 629 33.52 1.54 -22.19
CA ALA A 629 32.89 1.71 -23.50
C ALA A 629 33.89 1.83 -24.67
N GLY A 630 35.13 2.24 -24.39
CA GLY A 630 36.23 2.33 -25.38
C GLY A 630 37.14 1.10 -25.47
N THR A 631 36.81 0.00 -24.79
CA THR A 631 37.65 -1.22 -24.73
C THR A 631 36.94 -2.41 -25.39
N ASN A 632 37.67 -3.50 -25.62
CA ASN A 632 37.07 -4.76 -26.10
C ASN A 632 36.28 -5.52 -25.01
N ASP A 633 36.21 -4.99 -23.77
CA ASP A 633 35.58 -5.66 -22.62
C ASP A 633 34.10 -5.29 -22.43
N VAL A 634 33.49 -4.52 -23.34
CA VAL A 634 32.07 -4.10 -23.25
C VAL A 634 31.13 -5.30 -23.07
N ALA A 635 31.32 -6.36 -23.86
CA ALA A 635 30.48 -7.55 -23.76
C ALA A 635 30.62 -8.26 -22.40
N LEU A 636 31.83 -8.30 -21.82
CA LEU A 636 32.08 -8.84 -20.47
C LEU A 636 31.43 -7.96 -19.39
N ALA A 637 31.55 -6.64 -19.53
CA ALA A 637 31.02 -5.66 -18.60
C ALA A 637 29.48 -5.65 -18.51
N GLN A 638 28.80 -5.96 -19.62
CA GLN A 638 27.33 -6.09 -19.67
C GLN A 638 26.80 -7.34 -18.95
N LYS A 639 27.62 -8.40 -18.80
CA LYS A 639 27.16 -9.67 -18.22
C LYS A 639 26.87 -9.53 -16.73
N LYS A 640 25.63 -9.80 -16.32
CA LYS A 640 25.25 -9.86 -14.90
C LYS A 640 25.67 -11.21 -14.31
N CYS A 641 26.50 -11.14 -13.28
CA CYS A 641 27.04 -12.31 -12.58
C CYS A 641 26.53 -12.31 -11.14
N LEU A 642 25.83 -13.37 -10.73
CA LEU A 642 25.36 -13.54 -9.36
C LEU A 642 26.24 -14.56 -8.64
N VAL A 643 26.82 -14.15 -7.51
CA VAL A 643 27.60 -15.01 -6.63
C VAL A 643 27.04 -14.96 -5.21
N GLY A 644 27.43 -15.92 -4.37
CA GLY A 644 27.05 -15.93 -2.96
C GLY A 644 27.49 -14.65 -2.25
N GLN A 645 26.61 -14.10 -1.41
CA GLN A 645 26.91 -12.92 -0.58
C GLN A 645 28.22 -13.07 0.21
N PRO A 646 28.93 -11.96 0.47
CA PRO A 646 30.15 -11.97 1.29
C PRO A 646 29.93 -12.54 2.69
N VAL A 647 30.90 -13.32 3.16
CA VAL A 647 30.91 -13.95 4.49
C VAL A 647 32.11 -13.46 5.28
N SER A 648 31.86 -13.01 6.52
CA SER A 648 32.92 -12.70 7.48
C SER A 648 33.42 -13.99 8.14
N LEU A 649 34.74 -14.11 8.34
CA LEU A 649 35.36 -15.24 9.02
C LEU A 649 35.84 -14.78 10.40
N GLY A 650 35.01 -14.94 11.43
CA GLY A 650 35.30 -14.40 12.77
C GLY A 650 35.34 -12.86 12.78
N LYS A 651 36.36 -12.28 13.40
CA LYS A 651 36.61 -10.82 13.44
C LYS A 651 37.71 -10.38 12.46
N LEU A 652 38.09 -11.22 11.51
CA LEU A 652 39.08 -10.88 10.50
C LEU A 652 38.64 -9.65 9.67
N PRO A 653 39.57 -8.78 9.27
CA PRO A 653 39.25 -7.57 8.50
C PRO A 653 38.82 -7.88 7.05
N TYR A 654 39.04 -9.11 6.58
CA TYR A 654 38.71 -9.62 5.26
C TYR A 654 37.70 -10.77 5.31
N GLY A 655 37.13 -11.11 4.16
CA GLY A 655 36.12 -12.17 4.04
C GLY A 655 36.22 -12.95 2.74
N VAL A 656 35.19 -13.75 2.45
CA VAL A 656 35.11 -14.59 1.25
C VAL A 656 33.83 -14.35 0.47
N ILE A 657 33.87 -14.61 -0.83
CA ILE A 657 32.71 -14.78 -1.72
C ILE A 657 32.70 -16.22 -2.25
N ARG A 658 31.58 -16.63 -2.86
CA ARG A 658 31.31 -18.05 -3.13
C ARG A 658 30.66 -18.28 -4.48
N ILE A 659 31.13 -19.29 -5.19
CA ILE A 659 30.47 -19.87 -6.38
C ILE A 659 29.86 -21.20 -5.96
N ALA A 660 28.59 -21.42 -6.26
CA ALA A 660 27.86 -22.62 -5.83
C ALA A 660 27.17 -23.32 -7.00
N LEU A 661 27.32 -24.65 -7.04
CA LEU A 661 26.56 -25.53 -7.91
C LEU A 661 25.13 -25.65 -7.39
N GLY A 662 24.14 -25.36 -8.25
CA GLY A 662 22.72 -25.54 -7.95
C GLY A 662 22.13 -26.78 -8.65
N ALA A 663 20.97 -27.23 -8.18
CA ALA A 663 20.22 -28.32 -8.81
C ALA A 663 19.81 -27.96 -10.24
N ASP A 664 19.55 -26.69 -10.54
CA ASP A 664 19.27 -26.22 -11.91
C ASP A 664 20.44 -26.50 -12.87
N MET A 665 21.68 -26.32 -12.42
CA MET A 665 22.88 -26.62 -13.22
C MET A 665 23.06 -28.12 -13.40
N VAL A 666 22.84 -28.91 -12.35
CA VAL A 666 22.88 -30.39 -12.42
C VAL A 666 21.82 -30.90 -13.39
N ASN A 667 20.60 -30.33 -13.34
CA ASN A 667 19.51 -30.66 -14.25
C ASN A 667 19.88 -30.34 -15.70
N ARG A 668 20.52 -29.19 -15.97
CA ARG A 668 20.96 -28.83 -17.34
C ARG A 668 21.99 -29.81 -17.90
N ILE A 669 22.95 -30.24 -17.10
CA ILE A 669 23.93 -31.27 -17.51
C ILE A 669 23.22 -32.59 -17.78
N PHE A 670 22.35 -33.03 -16.86
CA PHE A 670 21.62 -34.29 -17.00
C PHE A 670 20.73 -34.34 -18.25
N GLN A 671 20.04 -33.23 -18.54
CA GLN A 671 19.18 -33.10 -19.72
C GLN A 671 19.97 -32.86 -21.01
N GLY A 672 21.29 -32.62 -20.93
CA GLY A 672 22.14 -32.31 -22.09
C GLY A 672 21.90 -30.93 -22.69
N THR A 673 21.26 -30.01 -21.97
CA THR A 673 21.03 -28.63 -22.42
C THR A 673 22.24 -27.73 -22.21
N GLN A 674 23.18 -28.15 -21.35
CA GLN A 674 24.45 -27.49 -21.13
C GLN A 674 25.53 -28.53 -20.79
N THR A 675 26.76 -28.29 -21.26
CA THR A 675 27.91 -29.15 -20.99
C THR A 675 28.69 -28.68 -19.75
N MET A 676 29.47 -29.59 -19.15
CA MET A 676 30.36 -29.24 -18.03
C MET A 676 31.36 -28.12 -18.41
N SER A 677 31.90 -28.16 -19.62
CA SER A 677 32.85 -27.15 -20.10
C SER A 677 32.22 -25.77 -20.23
N GLU A 678 30.98 -25.67 -20.70
CA GLU A 678 30.26 -24.39 -20.77
C GLU A 678 30.01 -23.79 -19.38
N LEU A 679 29.66 -24.61 -18.38
CA LEU A 679 29.48 -24.13 -17.01
C LEU A 679 30.77 -23.57 -16.39
N VAL A 680 31.90 -24.24 -16.62
CA VAL A 680 33.21 -23.77 -16.12
C VAL A 680 33.67 -22.53 -16.89
N LEU A 681 33.38 -22.42 -18.19
CA LEU A 681 33.65 -21.20 -18.97
C LEU A 681 32.84 -20.01 -18.45
N GLU A 682 31.58 -20.20 -18.05
CA GLU A 682 30.79 -19.17 -17.38
C GLU A 682 31.42 -18.75 -16.04
N ASP A 683 31.99 -19.67 -15.27
CA ASP A 683 32.71 -19.32 -14.03
C ASP A 683 33.95 -18.46 -14.33
N ALA A 684 34.66 -18.72 -15.43
CA ALA A 684 35.79 -17.91 -15.87
C ALA A 684 35.36 -16.46 -16.20
N ILE A 685 34.16 -16.26 -16.75
CA ILE A 685 33.59 -14.91 -17.00
C ILE A 685 33.43 -14.14 -15.69
N ILE A 686 32.99 -14.80 -14.62
CA ILE A 686 32.86 -14.18 -13.29
C ILE A 686 34.23 -13.67 -12.83
N LEU A 687 35.27 -14.49 -12.94
CA LEU A 687 36.62 -14.12 -12.51
C LEU A 687 37.20 -12.96 -13.32
N ARG A 688 37.06 -12.99 -14.65
CA ARG A 688 37.47 -11.88 -15.53
C ARG A 688 36.70 -10.60 -15.22
N LYS A 689 35.43 -10.69 -14.86
CA LYS A 689 34.65 -9.51 -14.44
C LYS A 689 35.12 -8.99 -13.07
N ILE A 690 35.52 -9.85 -12.13
CA ILE A 690 36.15 -9.42 -10.87
C ILE A 690 37.44 -8.64 -11.17
N GLU A 691 38.31 -9.16 -12.03
CA GLU A 691 39.53 -8.48 -12.47
C GLU A 691 39.21 -7.10 -13.08
N LEU A 692 38.22 -7.03 -13.98
CA LEU A 692 37.77 -5.77 -14.58
C LEU A 692 37.28 -4.75 -13.53
N ILE A 693 36.54 -5.21 -12.52
CA ILE A 693 36.06 -4.37 -11.41
C ILE A 693 37.23 -3.81 -10.61
N LEU A 694 38.24 -4.64 -10.31
CA LEU A 694 39.42 -4.22 -9.55
C LEU A 694 40.27 -3.22 -10.35
N ASN A 695 40.44 -3.44 -11.66
CA ASN A 695 41.20 -2.56 -12.55
C ASN A 695 40.56 -1.17 -12.72
N HIS A 696 39.24 -1.06 -12.57
CA HIS A 696 38.48 0.19 -12.72
C HIS A 696 37.79 0.62 -11.41
N TRP A 697 38.33 0.24 -10.26
CA TRP A 697 37.69 0.37 -8.95
C TRP A 697 37.19 1.79 -8.64
N GLU A 698 38.04 2.81 -8.84
CA GLU A 698 37.72 4.20 -8.50
C GLU A 698 36.58 4.77 -9.33
N LEU A 699 36.61 4.55 -10.65
CA LEU A 699 35.57 5.00 -11.58
C LEU A 699 34.23 4.33 -11.31
N LEU A 700 34.25 3.03 -11.01
CA LEU A 700 33.05 2.27 -10.69
C LEU A 700 32.45 2.68 -9.35
N CYS A 701 33.28 2.89 -8.32
CA CYS A 701 32.80 3.38 -7.03
C CYS A 701 32.20 4.79 -7.17
N ALA A 702 32.87 5.71 -7.89
CA ALA A 702 32.35 7.06 -8.11
C ALA A 702 30.99 7.07 -8.84
N ARG A 703 30.70 6.06 -9.67
CA ARG A 703 29.47 6.00 -10.46
C ARG A 703 28.33 5.25 -9.79
N PHE A 704 28.63 4.15 -9.10
CA PHE A 704 27.63 3.19 -8.62
C PHE A 704 27.51 3.12 -7.09
N VAL A 705 28.43 3.76 -6.36
CA VAL A 705 28.42 3.81 -4.91
C VAL A 705 28.24 5.27 -4.48
N ASP A 706 27.01 5.64 -4.15
CA ASP A 706 26.77 6.90 -3.45
C ASP A 706 27.52 6.84 -2.11
N ILE A 707 28.59 7.62 -2.00
CA ILE A 707 29.26 7.84 -0.72
C ILE A 707 28.31 8.69 0.12
N PRO A 708 27.79 8.21 1.27
CA PRO A 708 27.30 9.13 2.28
C PRO A 708 28.54 9.87 2.79
N THR A 709 28.78 11.08 2.30
CA THR A 709 29.77 11.96 2.90
C THR A 709 29.30 12.27 4.32
N ALA A 710 29.94 11.60 5.28
CA ALA A 710 29.92 12.01 6.66
C ALA A 710 30.23 13.50 6.74
N SER A 711 29.39 14.21 7.49
CA SER A 711 29.54 15.57 7.99
C SER A 711 30.97 16.12 7.95
N VAL A 712 31.30 16.87 6.91
CA VAL A 712 32.31 17.91 7.02
C VAL A 712 31.59 19.10 7.63
N ALA A 713 31.81 19.30 8.93
CA ALA A 713 31.54 20.56 9.59
C ALA A 713 32.30 21.66 8.84
N MET A 714 31.57 22.43 8.02
CA MET A 714 32.08 23.69 7.50
C MET A 714 31.74 24.80 8.51
N SER A 715 32.79 25.53 8.82
CA SER A 715 32.92 26.57 9.80
C SER A 715 31.91 27.71 9.66
N ALA A 716 31.57 28.27 10.81
CA ALA A 716 30.99 29.59 10.95
C ALA A 716 31.70 30.66 10.11
N ALA A 717 30.90 31.43 9.37
CA ALA A 717 30.84 32.89 9.39
C ALA A 717 30.25 33.38 8.06
N THR A 718 29.07 34.00 8.10
CA THR A 718 28.86 35.39 7.67
C THR A 718 27.41 35.77 7.94
N SER A 719 27.25 36.85 8.70
CA SER A 719 26.02 37.57 8.95
C SER A 719 25.28 37.93 7.66
N VAL A 720 24.01 37.54 7.56
CA VAL A 720 23.10 37.98 6.49
C VAL A 720 22.00 38.85 7.09
N ASP A 721 22.20 40.14 6.86
CA ASP A 721 21.23 41.20 6.56
C ASP A 721 19.73 40.83 6.66
N THR A 722 19.09 41.37 7.69
CA THR A 722 17.64 41.37 7.88
C THR A 722 17.01 42.42 6.96
N THR A 723 16.80 42.09 5.68
CA THR A 723 15.79 42.74 4.81
C THR A 723 15.67 41.96 3.49
N ARG A 724 14.87 40.88 3.48
CA ARG A 724 14.28 40.36 2.24
C ARG A 724 12.83 39.93 2.48
N PRO A 725 11.95 40.13 1.48
CA PRO A 725 10.50 39.97 1.62
C PRO A 725 10.14 38.50 1.85
N SER A 726 9.09 38.30 2.65
CA SER A 726 8.53 36.98 2.97
C SER A 726 8.26 36.16 1.71
N PRO A 727 8.58 34.85 1.69
CA PRO A 727 8.17 33.96 0.60
C PRO A 727 6.64 33.90 0.51
N PRO A 728 6.04 33.70 -0.68
CA PRO A 728 4.60 33.58 -0.80
C PRO A 728 4.10 32.39 0.03
N PRO A 729 2.96 32.51 0.73
CA PRO A 729 2.44 31.42 1.54
C PRO A 729 2.11 30.23 0.64
N MET A 730 2.66 29.05 0.95
CA MET A 730 2.48 27.77 0.24
C MET A 730 1.01 27.35 0.01
N TRP A 731 0.02 28.08 0.54
CA TRP A 731 -1.38 27.64 0.67
C TRP A 731 -2.41 28.62 0.11
N ASN A 732 -2.01 29.60 -0.71
CA ASN A 732 -2.98 30.46 -1.39
C ASN A 732 -3.63 29.75 -2.59
N PHE A 733 -4.70 29.01 -2.34
CA PHE A 733 -5.49 28.27 -3.33
C PHE A 733 -6.54 29.11 -4.09
N SER A 734 -6.51 30.44 -4.03
CA SER A 734 -7.45 31.25 -4.81
C SER A 734 -7.24 31.10 -6.32
N ALA A 735 -8.35 31.15 -7.06
CA ALA A 735 -8.34 31.34 -8.50
C ALA A 735 -7.55 32.62 -8.83
N LYS A 736 -6.54 32.51 -9.68
CA LYS A 736 -5.62 33.62 -9.90
C LYS A 736 -6.27 34.67 -10.79
N SER A 737 -6.43 35.89 -10.26
CA SER A 737 -6.95 37.05 -11.00
C SER A 737 -6.19 37.32 -12.30
N ALA A 738 -4.88 37.02 -12.33
CA ALA A 738 -4.04 37.09 -13.53
C ALA A 738 -4.51 36.16 -14.68
N HIS A 739 -5.22 35.07 -14.38
CA HIS A 739 -5.71 34.13 -15.40
C HIS A 739 -7.00 34.61 -16.06
N TYR A 740 -7.78 35.49 -15.42
CA TYR A 740 -9.15 35.81 -15.84
C TYR A 740 -9.21 36.37 -17.26
N SER A 741 -8.32 37.32 -17.60
CA SER A 741 -8.28 37.89 -18.95
C SER A 741 -8.01 36.84 -20.02
N SER A 742 -7.06 35.93 -19.77
CA SER A 742 -6.69 34.89 -20.73
C SER A 742 -7.82 33.88 -20.93
N VAL A 743 -8.50 33.51 -19.84
CA VAL A 743 -9.64 32.58 -19.89
C VAL A 743 -10.84 33.21 -20.58
N VAL A 744 -11.20 34.45 -20.25
CA VAL A 744 -12.31 35.16 -20.91
C VAL A 744 -12.04 35.29 -22.41
N ARG A 745 -10.82 35.68 -22.80
CA ARG A 745 -10.42 35.75 -24.20
C ARG A 745 -10.56 34.40 -24.91
N HIS A 746 -10.07 33.32 -24.31
CA HIS A 746 -10.21 31.98 -24.87
C HIS A 746 -11.69 31.57 -25.05
N MET A 747 -12.56 31.94 -24.11
CA MET A 747 -13.99 31.67 -24.22
C MET A 747 -14.68 32.48 -25.31
N VAL A 748 -14.27 33.74 -25.52
CA VAL A 748 -14.77 34.61 -26.59
C VAL A 748 -14.32 34.07 -27.96
N GLU A 749 -13.03 33.80 -28.13
CA GLU A 749 -12.45 33.26 -29.38
C GLU A 749 -13.03 31.89 -29.73
N GLY A 750 -13.30 31.05 -28.72
CA GLY A 750 -13.93 29.74 -28.89
C GLY A 750 -15.46 29.75 -29.02
N GLY A 751 -16.11 30.92 -28.91
CA GLY A 751 -17.58 31.02 -28.97
C GLY A 751 -18.32 30.28 -27.84
N LEU A 752 -17.67 30.11 -26.68
CA LEU A 752 -18.18 29.31 -25.56
C LEU A 752 -19.15 30.07 -24.65
N ILE A 753 -19.19 31.40 -24.77
CA ILE A 753 -20.12 32.27 -24.03
C ILE A 753 -21.46 32.28 -24.77
N THR A 754 -22.29 31.27 -24.51
CA THR A 754 -23.58 31.10 -25.20
C THR A 754 -24.77 31.65 -24.40
N ILE A 755 -24.57 31.99 -23.13
CA ILE A 755 -25.62 32.45 -22.20
C ILE A 755 -25.07 33.65 -21.41
N PRO A 756 -25.86 34.70 -21.12
CA PRO A 756 -25.39 35.92 -20.46
C PRO A 756 -24.77 35.73 -19.07
N ARG A 757 -25.03 34.59 -18.40
CA ARG A 757 -24.41 34.22 -17.12
C ARG A 757 -23.65 32.90 -17.26
N THR A 758 -22.37 32.90 -16.91
CA THR A 758 -21.51 31.71 -16.96
C THR A 758 -20.65 31.61 -15.71
N MET A 759 -20.55 30.43 -15.10
CA MET A 759 -19.74 30.19 -13.91
C MET A 759 -18.47 29.42 -14.26
N LEU A 760 -17.34 29.83 -13.69
CA LEU A 760 -16.04 29.25 -13.96
C LEU A 760 -15.35 28.78 -12.68
N TYR A 761 -14.69 27.62 -12.75
CA TYR A 761 -13.87 27.07 -11.69
C TYR A 761 -12.44 26.83 -12.17
N ASP A 762 -11.48 27.25 -11.36
CA ASP A 762 -10.07 26.89 -11.53
C ASP A 762 -9.86 25.48 -10.95
N LEU A 763 -9.64 24.49 -11.82
CA LEU A 763 -9.56 23.09 -11.42
C LEU A 763 -8.29 22.79 -10.60
N ASP A 764 -7.21 23.55 -10.82
CA ASP A 764 -5.97 23.42 -10.07
C ASP A 764 -6.10 24.03 -8.67
N ALA A 765 -6.80 25.17 -8.59
CA ALA A 765 -7.18 25.79 -7.33
C ALA A 765 -8.05 24.87 -6.45
N ILE A 766 -8.98 24.11 -7.05
CA ILE A 766 -9.81 23.12 -6.32
C ILE A 766 -8.96 22.01 -5.71
N ASP A 767 -8.08 21.39 -6.52
CA ASP A 767 -7.20 20.32 -6.02
C ASP A 767 -6.31 20.86 -4.88
N MET A 768 -5.78 22.09 -5.01
CA MET A 768 -4.98 22.76 -3.97
C MET A 768 -5.79 23.08 -2.71
N ALA A 769 -7.05 23.48 -2.84
CA ALA A 769 -7.92 23.80 -1.71
C ALA A 769 -8.20 22.59 -0.82
N PHE A 770 -8.39 21.40 -1.40
CA PHE A 770 -8.54 20.16 -0.63
C PHE A 770 -7.22 19.71 0.03
N GLN A 771 -6.08 19.91 -0.62
CA GLN A 771 -4.78 19.66 0.02
C GLN A 771 -4.52 20.62 1.19
N ALA A 772 -4.88 21.90 1.03
CA ALA A 772 -4.79 22.91 2.08
C ALA A 772 -5.74 22.62 3.26
N LEU A 773 -6.86 21.92 3.00
CA LEU A 773 -7.80 21.48 4.03
C LEU A 773 -7.20 20.42 4.96
N VAL A 774 -6.50 19.43 4.40
CA VAL A 774 -6.03 18.25 5.14
C VAL A 774 -4.68 18.52 5.82
N THR A 775 -3.75 19.19 5.13
CA THR A 775 -2.34 19.26 5.56
C THR A 775 -2.09 19.87 6.95
N PRO A 776 -2.79 20.94 7.37
CA PRO A 776 -2.52 21.59 8.66
C PRO A 776 -2.97 20.78 9.89
N PHE A 777 -3.87 19.81 9.72
CA PHE A 777 -4.51 19.10 10.84
C PHE A 777 -3.82 17.77 11.18
N PRO A 778 -3.88 17.33 12.46
CA PRO A 778 -3.38 16.01 12.84
C PRO A 778 -4.13 14.83 12.18
N PRO A 779 -3.53 13.63 12.09
CA PRO A 779 -4.12 12.49 11.37
C PRO A 779 -5.46 11.94 11.90
N HIS A 780 -5.87 12.29 13.12
CA HIS A 780 -7.17 11.88 13.68
C HIS A 780 -8.32 12.85 13.33
N PHE A 781 -8.02 13.89 12.54
CA PHE A 781 -9.03 14.76 11.93
C PHE A 781 -9.52 14.19 10.60
N GLU A 782 -10.82 14.00 10.50
CA GLU A 782 -11.52 13.71 9.25
C GLU A 782 -12.23 14.97 8.76
N HIS A 783 -12.13 15.25 7.47
CA HIS A 783 -12.75 16.41 6.86
C HIS A 783 -13.98 15.99 6.05
N ARG A 784 -15.08 16.73 6.19
CA ARG A 784 -16.30 16.56 5.41
C ARG A 784 -16.57 17.86 4.64
N PHE A 785 -16.80 17.78 3.34
CA PHE A 785 -17.22 18.92 2.54
C PHE A 785 -18.74 19.09 2.63
N ALA A 786 -19.20 20.29 2.99
CA ALA A 786 -20.64 20.56 3.10
C ALA A 786 -21.26 20.71 1.70
N VAL A 787 -22.12 19.76 1.31
CA VAL A 787 -22.73 19.69 -0.03
C VAL A 787 -23.51 20.96 -0.37
N ALA A 788 -24.23 21.52 0.59
CA ALA A 788 -24.96 22.79 0.44
C ALA A 788 -24.08 23.99 0.03
N ALA A 789 -22.75 23.93 0.22
CA ALA A 789 -21.85 24.98 -0.23
C ALA A 789 -21.62 24.93 -1.75
N CYS A 790 -21.50 23.74 -2.33
CA CYS A 790 -21.37 23.54 -3.77
C CYS A 790 -21.87 22.12 -4.13
N PRO A 791 -23.14 21.96 -4.53
CA PRO A 791 -23.73 20.66 -4.81
C PRO A 791 -23.36 20.12 -6.21
N LEU A 792 -22.40 20.73 -6.90
CA LEU A 792 -22.02 20.34 -8.25
C LEU A 792 -21.28 19.00 -8.24
N SER A 793 -21.76 18.05 -9.03
CA SER A 793 -21.25 16.67 -9.02
C SER A 793 -19.75 16.56 -9.27
N PHE A 794 -19.17 17.40 -10.13
CA PHE A 794 -17.73 17.41 -10.38
C PHE A 794 -16.93 17.83 -9.13
N PHE A 795 -17.43 18.83 -8.40
CA PHE A 795 -16.78 19.35 -7.19
C PHE A 795 -16.82 18.32 -6.07
N LEU A 796 -17.98 17.67 -5.90
CA LEU A 796 -18.17 16.61 -4.90
C LEU A 796 -17.31 15.37 -5.22
N ARG A 797 -17.18 14.98 -6.49
CA ARG A 797 -16.25 13.91 -6.89
C ARG A 797 -14.81 14.25 -6.51
N ARG A 798 -14.38 15.50 -6.75
CA ARG A 798 -13.04 15.97 -6.36
C ARG A 798 -12.82 15.92 -4.85
N ALA A 799 -13.84 16.19 -4.03
CA ALA A 799 -13.75 15.97 -2.58
C ALA A 799 -13.50 14.49 -2.23
N ILE A 800 -14.32 13.58 -2.79
CA ILE A 800 -14.23 12.13 -2.56
C ILE A 800 -12.86 11.57 -2.99
N GLU A 801 -12.35 12.04 -4.11
CA GLU A 801 -11.05 11.65 -4.66
C GLU A 801 -9.86 12.15 -3.81
N ASN A 802 -10.02 13.26 -3.07
CA ASN A 802 -9.04 13.78 -2.09
C ASN A 802 -9.27 13.23 -0.67
N ASP A 803 -10.03 12.14 -0.54
CA ASP A 803 -10.37 11.48 0.72
C ASP A 803 -11.16 12.34 1.73
N VAL A 804 -11.86 13.36 1.23
CA VAL A 804 -12.76 14.21 2.01
C VAL A 804 -14.18 13.65 1.92
N GLY A 805 -14.80 13.35 3.06
CA GLY A 805 -16.19 12.88 3.10
C GLY A 805 -17.19 14.01 2.84
N LEU A 806 -18.49 13.76 3.00
CA LEU A 806 -19.55 14.73 2.65
C LEU A 806 -20.52 14.96 3.82
N THR A 807 -20.84 16.23 4.09
CA THR A 807 -21.90 16.61 5.01
C THR A 807 -23.13 17.03 4.21
N CYS A 808 -24.23 16.36 4.46
CA CYS A 808 -25.52 16.55 3.81
C CYS A 808 -26.52 17.14 4.80
N THR A 809 -27.33 18.07 4.32
CA THR A 809 -28.36 18.81 5.05
C THR A 809 -29.77 18.50 4.56
N SER A 810 -29.90 17.73 3.47
CA SER A 810 -31.15 17.16 3.00
C SER A 810 -30.96 15.71 2.54
N ILE A 811 -32.06 14.96 2.42
CA ILE A 811 -32.03 13.57 1.95
C ILE A 811 -31.60 13.46 0.49
N GLU A 812 -31.92 14.46 -0.33
CA GLU A 812 -31.49 14.55 -1.73
C GLU A 812 -29.97 14.67 -1.83
N GLU A 813 -29.34 15.46 -0.94
CA GLU A 813 -27.88 15.58 -0.84
C GLU A 813 -27.24 14.24 -0.43
N VAL A 814 -27.85 13.51 0.52
CA VAL A 814 -27.39 12.17 0.92
C VAL A 814 -27.41 11.22 -0.28
N HIS A 815 -28.53 11.16 -1.01
CA HIS A 815 -28.61 10.33 -2.20
C HIS A 815 -27.68 10.81 -3.33
N HIS A 816 -27.42 12.11 -3.42
CA HIS A 816 -26.44 12.63 -4.37
C HIS A 816 -25.03 12.16 -4.03
N ALA A 817 -24.61 12.30 -2.77
CA ALA A 817 -23.33 11.82 -2.25
C ALA A 817 -23.12 10.32 -2.49
N LEU A 818 -24.13 9.50 -2.18
CA LEU A 818 -24.11 8.05 -2.39
C LEU A 818 -23.93 7.70 -3.88
N ARG A 819 -24.70 8.35 -4.77
CA ARG A 819 -24.61 8.12 -6.23
C ARG A 819 -23.26 8.52 -6.83
N LEU A 820 -22.52 9.41 -6.18
CA LEU A 820 -21.20 9.86 -6.65
C LEU A 820 -20.05 8.97 -6.19
N GLY A 821 -20.31 7.89 -5.45
CA GLY A 821 -19.24 6.99 -4.99
C GLY A 821 -18.79 7.21 -3.54
N CYS A 822 -19.41 8.12 -2.79
CA CYS A 822 -18.98 8.41 -1.42
C CYS A 822 -19.34 7.24 -0.49
N ALA A 823 -18.37 6.75 0.28
CA ALA A 823 -18.60 5.66 1.22
C ALA A 823 -19.60 6.11 2.30
N PRO A 824 -20.63 5.29 2.65
CA PRO A 824 -21.68 5.73 3.57
C PRO A 824 -21.18 6.23 4.93
N HIS A 825 -20.13 5.61 5.49
CA HIS A 825 -19.52 6.03 6.76
C HIS A 825 -18.75 7.36 6.66
N LYS A 826 -18.47 7.85 5.45
CA LYS A 826 -17.91 9.19 5.18
C LYS A 826 -18.99 10.22 4.84
N ILE A 827 -20.27 9.86 4.94
CA ILE A 827 -21.40 10.79 4.78
C ILE A 827 -22.01 11.07 6.16
N VAL A 828 -22.16 12.35 6.52
CA VAL A 828 -22.96 12.78 7.68
C VAL A 828 -24.25 13.40 7.19
N TYR A 829 -25.40 12.91 7.64
CA TYR A 829 -26.68 13.61 7.52
C TYR A 829 -26.95 14.44 8.77
N THR A 830 -26.83 15.77 8.65
CA THR A 830 -27.07 16.72 9.73
C THR A 830 -27.93 17.89 9.24
N ALA A 831 -29.14 17.98 9.78
CA ALA A 831 -30.09 19.02 9.45
C ALA A 831 -30.88 19.45 10.70
N PRO A 832 -31.35 20.70 10.79
CA PRO A 832 -32.16 21.19 11.92
C PRO A 832 -33.48 20.43 12.13
N HIS A 833 -33.96 19.76 11.08
CA HIS A 833 -35.15 18.93 11.11
C HIS A 833 -35.02 17.82 10.05
N LYS A 834 -35.31 16.59 10.43
CA LYS A 834 -35.34 15.41 9.53
C LYS A 834 -36.64 14.66 9.74
N SER A 835 -37.30 14.25 8.65
CA SER A 835 -38.52 13.44 8.77
C SER A 835 -38.18 12.01 9.22
N PRO A 836 -39.11 11.28 9.86
CA PRO A 836 -38.89 9.88 10.23
C PRO A 836 -38.49 8.99 9.05
N ARG A 837 -39.03 9.28 7.86
CA ARG A 837 -38.68 8.58 6.63
C ARG A 837 -37.22 8.84 6.24
N ASP A 838 -36.79 10.11 6.24
CA ASP A 838 -35.41 10.45 5.84
C ASP A 838 -34.37 9.88 6.83
N ILE A 839 -34.70 9.86 8.12
CA ILE A 839 -33.86 9.24 9.15
C ILE A 839 -33.72 7.74 8.88
N ALA A 840 -34.84 7.04 8.65
CA ALA A 840 -34.83 5.62 8.33
C ALA A 840 -34.04 5.33 7.05
N ASP A 841 -34.27 6.10 5.99
CA ASP A 841 -33.61 5.96 4.69
C ASP A 841 -32.09 6.16 4.81
N ALA A 842 -31.64 7.20 5.52
CA ALA A 842 -30.22 7.45 5.76
C ALA A 842 -29.56 6.34 6.61
N ILE A 843 -30.19 5.92 7.71
CA ILE A 843 -29.67 4.84 8.56
C ILE A 843 -29.59 3.52 7.78
N ASN A 844 -30.61 3.21 6.97
CA ASN A 844 -30.64 2.01 6.15
C ASN A 844 -29.53 2.00 5.08
N ALA A 845 -29.14 3.18 4.58
CA ALA A 845 -28.02 3.35 3.67
C ALA A 845 -26.64 3.28 4.35
N GLY A 846 -26.57 3.16 5.69
CA GLY A 846 -25.33 3.13 6.46
C GLY A 846 -24.68 4.51 6.66
N VAL A 847 -25.45 5.58 6.49
CA VAL A 847 -25.00 6.98 6.63
C VAL A 847 -24.99 7.39 8.09
N GLU A 848 -23.99 8.16 8.52
CA GLU A 848 -23.94 8.70 9.88
C GLU A 848 -25.03 9.76 10.07
N VAL A 849 -25.81 9.67 11.16
CA VAL A 849 -26.94 10.59 11.40
C VAL A 849 -26.76 11.31 12.72
N ASN A 850 -26.85 12.64 12.68
CA ASN A 850 -26.85 13.48 13.88
C ASN A 850 -28.27 13.91 14.22
N ALA A 851 -28.78 13.50 15.39
CA ALA A 851 -30.03 14.01 15.94
C ALA A 851 -29.86 15.45 16.42
N ASP A 852 -30.74 16.34 15.96
CA ASP A 852 -30.75 17.77 16.27
C ASP A 852 -31.67 18.07 17.48
N SER A 853 -32.58 17.16 17.82
CA SER A 853 -33.50 17.24 18.95
C SER A 853 -33.68 15.90 19.67
N PHE A 854 -34.24 15.93 20.88
CA PHE A 854 -34.61 14.70 21.59
C PHE A 854 -35.72 13.92 20.89
N ASP A 855 -36.62 14.59 20.14
CA ASP A 855 -37.69 13.91 19.39
C ASP A 855 -37.11 13.12 18.21
N GLU A 856 -36.11 13.66 17.52
CA GLU A 856 -35.38 12.90 16.50
C GLU A 856 -34.61 11.72 17.10
N LEU A 857 -34.03 11.89 18.30
CA LEU A 857 -33.40 10.79 19.01
C LEU A 857 -34.41 9.66 19.31
N GLU A 858 -35.64 10.02 19.69
CA GLU A 858 -36.72 9.06 19.91
C GLU A 858 -37.12 8.32 18.62
N ILE A 859 -37.18 9.02 17.49
CA ILE A 859 -37.40 8.40 16.18
C ILE A 859 -36.28 7.40 15.84
N ILE A 860 -35.02 7.80 16.03
CA ILE A 860 -33.86 6.91 15.81
C ILE A 860 -33.94 5.72 16.75
N ARG A 861 -34.28 5.92 18.02
CA ARG A 861 -34.43 4.85 19.02
C ARG A 861 -35.51 3.86 18.63
N ALA A 862 -36.67 4.33 18.15
CA ALA A 862 -37.74 3.47 17.68
C ALA A 862 -37.30 2.63 16.46
N HIS A 863 -36.61 3.25 15.50
CA HIS A 863 -36.08 2.56 14.31
C HIS A 863 -34.99 1.54 14.69
N ALA A 864 -34.10 1.90 15.61
CA ALA A 864 -33.08 1.02 16.17
C ALA A 864 -33.69 -0.21 16.85
N GLN A 865 -34.70 -0.01 17.71
CA GLN A 865 -35.42 -1.09 18.39
C GLN A 865 -36.11 -2.03 17.40
N GLN A 866 -36.76 -1.51 16.35
CA GLN A 866 -37.35 -2.33 15.28
C GLN A 866 -36.30 -3.21 14.59
N ARG A 867 -35.11 -2.66 14.30
CA ARG A 867 -34.01 -3.40 13.70
C ARG A 867 -33.47 -4.49 14.64
N PHE A 868 -33.33 -4.20 15.93
CA PHE A 868 -32.88 -5.16 16.95
C PHE A 868 -33.91 -6.26 17.25
N GLN A 869 -35.21 -6.00 17.06
CA GLN A 869 -36.30 -6.96 17.32
C GLN A 869 -36.70 -7.81 16.10
N SER A 870 -36.21 -7.47 14.91
CA SER A 870 -36.59 -8.16 13.67
C SER A 870 -35.94 -9.56 13.57
N ASN A 871 -36.70 -10.60 13.93
CA ASN A 871 -36.37 -12.02 13.71
C ASN A 871 -36.52 -12.41 12.23
N PHE A 872 -35.67 -11.87 11.34
CA PHE A 872 -35.64 -12.32 9.93
C PHE A 872 -34.71 -13.53 9.73
N PRO A 873 -35.13 -14.56 8.96
CA PRO A 873 -34.32 -15.73 8.66
C PRO A 873 -33.21 -15.46 7.61
N GLU A 874 -31.97 -15.55 8.09
CA GLU A 874 -30.77 -16.21 7.51
C GLU A 874 -30.32 -16.12 6.03
N CYS A 875 -30.89 -15.31 5.14
CA CYS A 875 -30.45 -15.26 3.73
C CYS A 875 -29.92 -13.90 3.22
N THR A 876 -29.48 -13.02 4.12
CA THR A 876 -28.71 -11.80 3.77
C THR A 876 -27.48 -11.75 4.68
N PRO A 877 -26.27 -11.43 4.17
CA PRO A 877 -25.06 -11.44 5.00
C PRO A 877 -25.22 -10.48 6.18
N ARG A 878 -25.20 -11.06 7.39
CA ARG A 878 -25.26 -10.33 8.64
C ARG A 878 -23.97 -9.50 8.80
N TYR A 879 -24.05 -8.19 8.57
CA TYR A 879 -23.45 -7.28 9.55
C TYR A 879 -24.35 -7.35 10.77
N ALA A 880 -23.99 -8.23 11.71
CA ALA A 880 -24.70 -8.35 12.96
C ALA A 880 -24.65 -7.01 13.71
N GLY A 881 -25.80 -6.35 13.85
CA GLY A 881 -26.12 -5.60 15.07
C GLY A 881 -25.47 -4.23 15.33
N GLU A 882 -24.81 -3.57 14.38
CA GLU A 882 -24.31 -2.20 14.61
C GLU A 882 -25.06 -1.18 13.74
N LEU A 883 -25.68 -0.19 14.38
CA LEU A 883 -26.18 1.01 13.71
C LEU A 883 -24.98 1.78 13.10
N PRO A 884 -25.17 2.55 12.01
CA PRO A 884 -24.17 3.53 11.62
C PRO A 884 -23.94 4.51 12.79
N ARG A 885 -22.82 5.22 12.80
CA ARG A 885 -22.52 6.13 13.91
C ARG A 885 -23.65 7.14 14.07
N ILE A 886 -24.30 7.10 15.23
CA ILE A 886 -25.32 8.07 15.61
C ILE A 886 -24.72 9.09 16.55
N GLY A 887 -24.93 10.36 16.23
CA GLY A 887 -24.50 11.48 17.04
C GLY A 887 -25.66 12.34 17.56
N LEU A 888 -25.35 13.13 18.59
CA LEU A 888 -26.23 14.18 19.10
C LEU A 888 -25.61 15.54 18.82
N ARG A 889 -26.39 16.43 18.21
CA ARG A 889 -25.97 17.80 17.91
C ARG A 889 -26.33 18.73 19.06
N VAL A 890 -25.34 19.46 19.57
CA VAL A 890 -25.49 20.36 20.72
C VAL A 890 -25.20 21.81 20.32
N HIS A 891 -25.98 22.72 20.88
CA HIS A 891 -25.80 24.15 20.67
C HIS A 891 -24.74 24.70 21.63
N ALA A 892 -23.56 25.01 21.11
CA ALA A 892 -22.41 25.49 21.89
C ALA A 892 -21.86 26.79 21.31
N CYS A 893 -22.53 27.91 21.59
CA CYS A 893 -22.15 29.26 21.16
C CYS A 893 -21.90 30.20 22.36
N LEU A 894 -21.09 31.23 22.15
CA LEU A 894 -20.67 32.19 23.19
C LEU A 894 -21.73 33.24 23.58
N HIS A 895 -22.83 33.38 22.82
CA HIS A 895 -23.91 34.32 23.17
C HIS A 895 -24.91 33.70 24.16
N THR A 896 -25.40 34.53 25.10
CA THR A 896 -26.18 34.10 26.28
C THR A 896 -27.68 33.92 26.04
N THR A 897 -28.22 34.28 24.87
CA THR A 897 -29.64 34.11 24.53
C THR A 897 -29.81 33.18 23.35
N ALA A 898 -30.21 31.93 23.60
CA ALA A 898 -30.61 31.02 22.52
C ALA A 898 -31.81 31.64 21.78
N PRO A 899 -31.79 31.71 20.43
CA PRO A 899 -32.94 32.18 19.65
C PRO A 899 -34.19 31.33 19.92
N LYS A 900 -35.39 31.86 19.65
CA LYS A 900 -36.68 31.14 19.82
C LYS A 900 -36.69 29.75 19.15
N TRP A 901 -35.90 29.58 18.10
CA TRP A 901 -35.57 28.30 17.47
C TRP A 901 -34.04 28.15 17.41
N SER A 902 -33.48 27.17 18.12
CA SER A 902 -32.05 26.90 18.14
C SER A 902 -31.74 25.63 17.34
N VAL A 903 -30.73 25.69 16.47
CA VAL A 903 -30.15 24.50 15.83
C VAL A 903 -29.34 23.73 16.87
N GLY A 904 -29.59 22.43 16.99
CA GLY A 904 -29.03 21.55 18.01
C GLY A 904 -29.65 21.74 19.40
N ILE A 905 -29.38 20.77 20.28
CA ILE A 905 -29.91 20.73 21.64
C ILE A 905 -29.24 21.82 22.51
N PRO A 906 -29.98 22.78 23.10
CA PRO A 906 -29.41 23.80 23.99
C PRO A 906 -28.78 23.19 25.24
N LEU A 907 -27.55 23.58 25.58
CA LEU A 907 -26.80 23.08 26.75
C LEU A 907 -27.25 23.71 28.09
N THR A 908 -28.55 23.75 28.36
CA THR A 908 -29.08 24.09 29.69
C THR A 908 -28.71 23.00 30.71
N LYS A 909 -28.67 23.32 32.01
CA LYS A 909 -28.41 22.30 33.07
C LYS A 909 -29.31 21.06 32.94
N ARG A 910 -30.59 21.27 32.61
CA ARG A 910 -31.58 20.20 32.39
C ARG A 910 -31.23 19.35 31.17
N ASN A 911 -30.91 19.97 30.04
CA ASN A 911 -30.62 19.24 28.81
C ASN A 911 -29.26 18.54 28.86
N ARG A 912 -28.27 19.13 29.54
CA ARG A 912 -26.96 18.51 29.77
C ARG A 912 -27.10 17.20 30.54
N ALA A 913 -27.91 17.18 31.61
CA ALA A 913 -28.24 15.94 32.33
C ALA A 913 -28.97 14.91 31.44
N LYS A 914 -29.93 15.36 30.62
CA LYS A 914 -30.62 14.48 29.65
C LYS A 914 -29.68 13.90 28.59
N LEU A 915 -28.69 14.66 28.12
CA LEU A 915 -27.69 14.19 27.17
C LEU A 915 -26.83 13.08 27.78
N VAL A 916 -26.30 13.31 28.99
CA VAL A 916 -25.52 12.27 29.72
C VAL A 916 -26.36 11.01 29.93
N GLN A 917 -27.63 11.16 30.33
CA GLN A 917 -28.54 10.02 30.47
C GLN A 917 -28.79 9.31 29.13
N ALA A 918 -28.95 10.05 28.03
CA ALA A 918 -29.17 9.45 26.71
C ALA A 918 -28.01 8.56 26.27
N PHE A 919 -26.77 8.98 26.50
CA PHE A 919 -25.58 8.17 26.21
C PHE A 919 -25.42 6.95 27.13
N HIS A 920 -25.89 7.05 28.38
CA HIS A 920 -25.95 5.93 29.31
C HIS A 920 -27.00 4.88 28.86
N ASP A 921 -28.20 5.34 28.49
CA ASP A 921 -29.33 4.46 28.16
C ASP A 921 -29.23 3.84 26.76
N ASN A 922 -28.43 4.43 25.87
CA ASN A 922 -28.33 4.03 24.46
C ASN A 922 -26.86 3.82 24.07
N PRO A 923 -26.30 2.61 24.25
CA PRO A 923 -24.89 2.33 23.99
C PRO A 923 -24.42 2.60 22.56
N TRP A 924 -25.35 2.64 21.60
CA TRP A 924 -25.10 2.87 20.18
C TRP A 924 -24.90 4.36 19.81
N ILE A 925 -25.14 5.30 20.73
CA ILE A 925 -24.83 6.72 20.50
C ILE A 925 -23.34 6.94 20.77
N THR A 926 -22.60 7.35 19.74
CA THR A 926 -21.12 7.44 19.80
C THR A 926 -20.57 8.78 19.31
N GLY A 927 -21.42 9.66 18.77
CA GLY A 927 -21.02 10.97 18.24
C GLY A 927 -21.55 12.16 19.03
N LEU A 928 -20.74 13.21 19.15
CA LEU A 928 -21.19 14.56 19.54
C LEU A 928 -20.87 15.53 18.41
N ALA A 929 -21.85 16.35 18.03
CA ALA A 929 -21.70 17.34 16.98
C ALA A 929 -21.99 18.75 17.51
N VAL A 930 -21.21 19.74 17.08
CA VAL A 930 -21.46 21.14 17.43
C VAL A 930 -22.41 21.78 16.42
N ALA A 931 -23.46 22.44 16.92
CA ALA A 931 -24.20 23.45 16.17
C ALA A 931 -23.58 24.82 16.44
N CYS A 932 -22.71 25.28 15.55
CA CYS A 932 -22.16 26.63 15.59
C CYS A 932 -23.09 27.62 14.87
N CYS A 933 -23.32 28.78 15.50
CA CYS A 933 -23.94 29.93 14.87
C CYS A 933 -22.94 30.68 13.99
N ALA A 934 -23.44 31.27 12.90
CA ALA A 934 -22.64 32.16 12.06
C ALA A 934 -22.34 33.52 12.73
N GLU A 935 -23.17 33.92 13.70
CA GLU A 935 -23.03 35.18 14.43
C GLU A 935 -22.06 35.02 15.61
N CYS A 936 -21.10 35.95 15.68
CA CYS A 936 -20.12 36.05 16.76
C CYS A 936 -20.44 37.23 17.69
N PRO A 937 -20.25 37.09 19.02
CA PRO A 937 -20.29 38.23 19.94
C PRO A 937 -19.24 39.29 19.57
N ILE A 938 -19.50 40.54 19.96
CA ILE A 938 -18.57 41.66 19.76
C ILE A 938 -17.21 41.31 20.38
N GLY A 939 -16.13 41.41 19.58
CA GLY A 939 -14.76 41.13 20.02
C GLY A 939 -14.32 39.66 19.94
N VAL A 940 -15.18 38.75 19.46
CA VAL A 940 -14.86 37.33 19.24
C VAL A 940 -14.71 37.05 17.76
N THR A 941 -13.60 36.43 17.36
CA THR A 941 -13.40 35.99 15.98
C THR A 941 -14.15 34.68 15.69
N PRO A 942 -14.54 34.41 14.44
CA PRO A 942 -15.18 33.14 14.09
C PRO A 942 -14.34 31.89 14.43
N MET A 943 -13.01 32.00 14.32
CA MET A 943 -12.08 30.94 14.74
C MET A 943 -12.16 30.66 16.24
N GLN A 944 -12.20 31.70 17.08
CA GLN A 944 -12.36 31.55 18.53
C GLN A 944 -13.72 30.94 18.92
N GLN A 945 -14.78 31.24 18.16
CA GLN A 945 -16.09 30.63 18.38
C GLN A 945 -16.10 29.12 18.06
N LEU A 946 -15.46 28.72 16.95
CA LEU A 946 -15.28 27.31 16.62
C LEU A 946 -14.43 26.57 17.67
N ALA A 947 -13.34 27.18 18.12
CA ALA A 947 -12.50 26.63 19.18
C ALA A 947 -13.27 26.52 20.52
N HIS A 948 -14.11 27.50 20.85
CA HIS A 948 -15.00 27.41 22.00
C HIS A 948 -15.96 26.22 21.90
N GLY A 949 -16.60 26.03 20.73
CA GLY A 949 -17.45 24.88 20.47
C GLY A 949 -16.71 23.55 20.68
N ALA A 950 -15.49 23.44 20.13
CA ALA A 950 -14.61 22.28 20.28
C ALA A 950 -14.27 21.99 21.75
N ARG A 951 -13.97 23.02 22.55
CA ARG A 951 -13.72 22.89 23.98
C ARG A 951 -14.97 22.37 24.72
N VAL A 952 -16.14 22.92 24.43
CA VAL A 952 -17.40 22.53 25.07
C VAL A 952 -17.75 21.06 24.81
N VAL A 953 -17.64 20.59 23.56
CA VAL A 953 -17.91 19.16 23.26
C VAL A 953 -16.84 18.22 23.81
N CYS A 954 -15.57 18.65 23.89
CA CYS A 954 -14.54 17.88 24.56
C CYS A 954 -14.81 17.72 26.07
N GLU A 955 -15.27 18.78 26.73
CA GLU A 955 -15.65 18.73 28.14
C GLU A 955 -16.89 17.84 28.36
N LEU A 956 -17.91 17.96 27.51
CA LEU A 956 -19.10 17.13 27.57
C LEU A 956 -18.79 15.65 27.30
N ALA A 957 -17.90 15.35 26.35
CA ALA A 957 -17.48 13.99 26.07
C ALA A 957 -16.80 13.33 27.28
N LYS A 958 -15.95 14.08 28.01
CA LYS A 958 -15.33 13.58 29.24
C LYS A 958 -16.34 13.33 30.35
N GLU A 959 -17.35 14.20 30.47
CA GLU A 959 -18.45 14.01 31.43
C GLU A 959 -19.28 12.77 31.10
N ILE A 960 -19.60 12.53 29.83
CA ILE A 960 -20.32 11.35 29.37
C ILE A 960 -19.49 10.08 29.65
N ASP A 961 -18.22 10.06 29.24
CA ASP A 961 -17.37 8.88 29.42
C ASP A 961 -17.17 8.54 30.91
N ALA A 962 -17.02 9.56 31.76
CA ALA A 962 -16.95 9.37 33.21
C ALA A 962 -18.27 8.85 33.80
N ALA A 963 -19.42 9.29 33.29
CA ALA A 963 -20.73 8.83 33.75
C ALA A 963 -21.06 7.40 33.29
N VAL A 964 -20.61 7.00 32.10
CA VAL A 964 -20.82 5.66 31.54
C VAL A 964 -19.77 4.66 32.07
N GLY A 965 -18.56 5.10 32.40
CA GLY A 965 -17.46 4.26 32.89
C GLY A 965 -16.57 3.67 31.79
N GLU A 966 -16.73 4.10 30.54
CA GLU A 966 -15.90 3.72 29.38
C GLU A 966 -15.80 4.89 28.38
N ASP A 967 -14.86 4.85 27.43
CA ASP A 967 -14.74 5.86 26.36
C ASP A 967 -15.90 5.75 25.36
N ARG A 968 -17.12 6.17 25.73
CA ARG A 968 -18.36 6.08 24.93
C ARG A 968 -18.32 6.99 23.71
N VAL A 969 -17.87 8.23 23.85
CA VAL A 969 -17.83 9.19 22.74
C VAL A 969 -16.62 8.91 21.85
N LYS A 970 -16.88 8.41 20.64
CA LYS A 970 -15.87 8.07 19.64
C LYS A 970 -15.63 9.18 18.62
N VAL A 971 -16.64 9.99 18.32
CA VAL A 971 -16.58 11.06 17.31
C VAL A 971 -16.93 12.42 17.88
N LEU A 972 -16.10 13.42 17.60
CA LEU A 972 -16.34 14.83 17.89
C LEU A 972 -16.44 15.62 16.59
N ASN A 973 -17.65 15.94 16.15
CA ASN A 973 -17.86 16.78 14.97
C ASN A 973 -17.90 18.25 15.40
N LEU A 974 -16.89 19.03 14.99
CA LEU A 974 -16.73 20.44 15.32
C LEU A 974 -17.61 21.36 14.45
N GLY A 975 -18.30 20.79 13.45
CA GLY A 975 -19.03 21.54 12.44
C GLY A 975 -18.10 22.34 11.53
N GLY A 976 -18.69 23.24 10.75
CA GLY A 976 -17.95 24.15 9.88
C GLY A 976 -18.63 25.49 9.64
N ARG A 977 -19.83 25.71 10.22
CA ARG A 977 -20.53 26.99 10.15
C ARG A 977 -19.79 28.03 11.00
N GLY A 978 -19.17 29.01 10.34
CA GLY A 978 -18.49 30.15 10.98
C GLY A 978 -17.18 30.51 10.30
N LEU A 979 -16.45 29.54 9.74
CA LEU A 979 -15.24 29.82 8.98
C LEU A 979 -15.59 30.19 7.53
N THR A 980 -15.37 31.45 7.16
CA THR A 980 -15.56 31.96 5.80
C THR A 980 -14.25 32.52 5.27
N ALA A 981 -14.00 32.36 3.97
CA ALA A 981 -12.88 33.03 3.32
C ALA A 981 -13.14 34.54 3.25
N ASN A 982 -12.08 35.35 3.21
CA ASN A 982 -12.14 36.77 2.91
C ASN A 982 -12.54 37.02 1.44
N PHE A 983 -13.14 38.16 1.16
CA PHE A 983 -13.58 38.54 -0.20
C PHE A 983 -12.89 39.83 -0.70
N GLU A 984 -12.22 40.54 0.20
CA GLU A 984 -11.59 41.83 -0.02
C GLU A 984 -10.24 41.74 -0.76
N SER A 985 -9.62 40.55 -0.83
CA SER A 985 -8.33 40.33 -1.50
C SER A 985 -8.24 38.98 -2.21
N ASP A 986 -7.25 38.85 -3.10
CA ASP A 986 -6.92 37.59 -3.79
C ASP A 986 -6.32 36.54 -2.84
N ASP A 987 -5.75 36.95 -1.71
CA ASP A 987 -5.16 36.00 -0.74
C ASP A 987 -6.24 35.28 0.05
N VAL A 988 -6.01 33.99 0.34
CA VAL A 988 -6.85 33.20 1.25
C VAL A 988 -6.50 33.56 2.69
N SER A 989 -7.42 34.21 3.39
CA SER A 989 -7.33 34.49 4.83
C SER A 989 -8.72 34.42 5.50
N PRO A 990 -8.80 34.03 6.78
CA PRO A 990 -7.74 33.43 7.59
C PRO A 990 -7.31 32.06 7.03
N THR A 991 -6.09 31.61 7.37
CA THR A 991 -5.58 30.29 6.93
C THR A 991 -6.01 29.18 7.90
N LEU A 992 -6.10 27.94 7.43
CA LEU A 992 -6.39 26.80 8.32
C LEU A 992 -5.25 26.51 9.30
N ALA A 993 -4.01 26.91 8.98
CA ALA A 993 -2.90 26.86 9.93
C ALA A 993 -3.11 27.84 11.11
N GLU A 994 -3.56 29.06 10.82
CA GLU A 994 -3.97 30.02 11.87
C GLU A 994 -5.11 29.46 12.73
N PHE A 995 -6.08 28.78 12.11
CA PHE A 995 -7.15 28.12 12.86
C PHE A 995 -6.64 27.00 13.77
N VAL A 996 -5.70 26.18 13.30
CA VAL A 996 -5.05 25.15 14.14
C VAL A 996 -4.30 25.78 15.31
N ASP A 997 -3.67 26.94 15.13
CA ASP A 997 -3.03 27.68 16.23
C ASP A 997 -4.04 28.22 17.24
N VAL A 998 -5.21 28.67 16.79
CA VAL A 998 -6.33 29.01 17.69
C VAL A 998 -6.80 27.77 18.46
N LEU A 999 -6.92 26.60 17.82
CA LEU A 999 -7.27 25.36 18.51
C LEU A 999 -6.23 24.96 19.57
N LYS A 1000 -4.93 25.17 19.31
CA LYS A 1000 -3.87 24.91 20.31
C LYS A 1000 -4.04 25.77 21.55
N ASN A 1001 -4.43 27.03 21.38
CA ASN A 1001 -4.57 27.98 22.49
C ASN A 1001 -5.90 27.76 23.25
N ASP A 1002 -7.00 27.64 22.53
CA ASP A 1002 -8.35 27.73 23.12
C ASP A 1002 -8.99 26.36 23.39
N ALA A 1003 -8.54 25.30 22.70
CA ALA A 1003 -9.08 23.94 22.82
C ALA A 1003 -8.01 22.82 22.67
N PRO A 1004 -6.84 22.89 23.35
CA PRO A 1004 -5.70 22.00 23.09
C PRO A 1004 -6.04 20.51 23.16
N LYS A 1005 -6.98 20.13 24.05
CA LYS A 1005 -7.43 18.75 24.26
C LYS A 1005 -8.05 18.10 23.01
N VAL A 1006 -8.53 18.86 22.04
CA VAL A 1006 -9.08 18.31 20.78
C VAL A 1006 -7.98 17.82 19.83
N LEU A 1007 -6.76 18.32 20.01
CA LEU A 1007 -5.58 17.95 19.22
C LEU A 1007 -4.83 16.73 19.79
N GLU A 1008 -5.13 16.32 21.02
CA GLU A 1008 -4.52 15.16 21.67
C GLU A 1008 -5.20 13.85 21.23
N ARG A 1009 -4.41 12.82 20.85
CA ARG A 1009 -4.92 11.51 20.42
C ARG A 1009 -5.22 10.54 21.59
N ASN A 1010 -5.15 11.00 22.84
CA ASN A 1010 -5.04 10.16 24.04
C ASN A 1010 -6.20 9.16 24.27
N ASN A 1011 -7.38 9.36 23.67
CA ASN A 1011 -8.57 8.51 23.86
C ASN A 1011 -9.07 7.83 22.57
N GLY A 1012 -8.28 7.85 21.48
CA GLY A 1012 -8.65 7.19 20.22
C GLY A 1012 -9.87 7.79 19.49
N ARG A 1013 -10.26 9.03 19.81
CA ARG A 1013 -11.40 9.72 19.18
C ARG A 1013 -11.07 10.27 17.79
N THR A 1014 -12.04 10.21 16.88
CA THR A 1014 -12.01 10.91 15.59
C THR A 1014 -12.61 12.30 15.74
N VAL A 1015 -11.97 13.32 15.16
CA VAL A 1015 -12.50 14.69 15.11
C VAL A 1015 -12.95 15.00 13.69
N VAL A 1016 -14.18 15.49 13.51
CA VAL A 1016 -14.77 15.77 12.20
C VAL A 1016 -14.93 17.28 12.00
N THR A 1017 -14.66 17.80 10.80
CA THR A 1017 -14.86 19.21 10.43
C THR A 1017 -15.68 19.34 9.14
N GLU A 1018 -16.41 20.46 8.95
CA GLU A 1018 -17.40 20.61 7.87
C GLU A 1018 -17.21 21.86 6.97
N TYR A 1019 -15.99 22.19 6.56
CA TYR A 1019 -15.63 23.48 5.92
C TYR A 1019 -15.96 23.59 4.41
N GLY A 1020 -17.24 23.50 4.03
CA GLY A 1020 -17.65 23.62 2.62
C GLY A 1020 -17.39 25.00 2.00
N SER A 1021 -18.04 26.05 2.52
CA SER A 1021 -18.00 27.39 1.90
C SER A 1021 -16.60 28.02 1.92
N TYR A 1022 -15.77 27.71 2.92
CA TYR A 1022 -14.38 28.16 2.98
C TYR A 1022 -13.55 27.62 1.80
N VAL A 1023 -13.68 26.31 1.52
CA VAL A 1023 -12.93 25.63 0.45
C VAL A 1023 -13.42 26.05 -0.93
N SER A 1024 -14.74 26.20 -1.13
CA SER A 1024 -15.28 26.44 -2.46
C SER A 1024 -15.38 27.91 -2.88
N ALA A 1025 -15.29 28.89 -1.96
CA ALA A 1025 -15.53 30.30 -2.31
C ALA A 1025 -14.50 30.85 -3.30
N LYS A 1026 -13.21 30.73 -2.99
CA LYS A 1026 -12.11 31.39 -3.73
C LYS A 1026 -11.67 30.67 -5.00
N VAL A 1027 -12.21 29.49 -5.28
CA VAL A 1027 -11.79 28.65 -6.43
C VAL A 1027 -12.68 28.85 -7.66
N GLY A 1028 -13.74 29.65 -7.55
CA GLY A 1028 -14.68 29.93 -8.64
C GLY A 1028 -15.06 31.40 -8.75
N TRP A 1029 -15.50 31.79 -9.94
CA TRP A 1029 -15.92 33.15 -10.29
C TRP A 1029 -17.04 33.13 -11.33
N THR A 1030 -17.82 34.22 -11.42
CA THR A 1030 -18.98 34.31 -12.31
C THR A 1030 -18.75 35.40 -13.36
N LEU A 1031 -19.04 35.10 -14.61
CA LEU A 1031 -19.00 35.99 -15.76
C LEU A 1031 -20.43 36.39 -16.15
N HIS A 1032 -20.68 37.70 -16.26
CA HIS A 1032 -21.94 38.30 -16.70
C HIS A 1032 -21.72 39.13 -17.96
N GLN A 1033 -22.55 38.94 -18.98
CA GLN A 1033 -22.60 39.82 -20.14
C GLN A 1033 -23.53 41.00 -19.87
N VAL A 1034 -23.13 42.20 -20.27
CA VAL A 1034 -23.89 43.43 -20.05
C VAL A 1034 -24.98 43.56 -21.11
N ASP A 1035 -26.24 43.54 -20.67
CA ASP A 1035 -27.41 43.56 -21.54
C ASP A 1035 -27.68 44.96 -22.11
N CYS A 1036 -27.66 45.98 -21.25
CA CYS A 1036 -27.72 47.38 -21.65
C CYS A 1036 -27.16 48.33 -20.56
N VAL A 1037 -26.81 49.54 -20.97
CA VAL A 1037 -26.42 50.64 -20.07
C VAL A 1037 -27.43 51.77 -20.25
N ARG A 1038 -27.96 52.31 -19.15
CA ARG A 1038 -28.92 53.42 -19.13
C ARG A 1038 -28.32 54.58 -18.33
N GLU A 1039 -28.47 55.80 -18.84
CA GLU A 1039 -28.09 57.00 -18.10
C GLU A 1039 -29.29 57.50 -17.29
N SER A 1040 -29.07 57.87 -16.03
CA SER A 1040 -30.05 58.56 -15.19
C SER A 1040 -29.50 59.88 -14.71
N SER A 1041 -30.20 60.96 -15.04
CA SER A 1041 -30.05 62.28 -14.42
C SER A 1041 -31.13 62.45 -13.34
N SER A 1042 -30.75 62.66 -12.09
CA SER A 1042 -31.72 63.02 -11.04
C SER A 1042 -32.23 64.45 -11.28
N PRO A 1043 -33.55 64.71 -11.31
CA PRO A 1043 -34.06 66.07 -11.26
C PRO A 1043 -34.03 66.53 -9.80
N VAL A 1044 -33.02 67.33 -9.44
CA VAL A 1044 -33.02 68.14 -8.21
C VAL A 1044 -32.84 69.59 -8.62
N ASP A 1045 -33.70 70.45 -8.07
CA ASP A 1045 -33.92 71.85 -8.44
C ASP A 1045 -32.64 72.70 -8.66
N ASP A 1046 -32.62 73.45 -9.77
CA ASP A 1046 -31.90 74.71 -10.03
C ASP A 1046 -30.44 74.86 -9.52
N VAL A 1047 -29.54 73.95 -9.88
CA VAL A 1047 -28.09 74.26 -9.97
C VAL A 1047 -27.51 73.59 -11.22
N GLU A 1048 -26.95 74.40 -12.13
CA GLU A 1048 -26.14 73.95 -13.27
C GLU A 1048 -24.82 73.32 -12.75
N ASP A 1049 -24.85 72.04 -12.37
CA ASP A 1049 -23.65 71.22 -12.21
C ASP A 1049 -23.84 69.91 -12.99
N ASP A 1050 -23.08 69.74 -14.08
CA ASP A 1050 -23.01 68.53 -14.94
C ASP A 1050 -22.45 67.27 -14.22
N GLU A 1051 -22.29 67.28 -12.88
CA GLU A 1051 -21.54 66.26 -12.14
C GLU A 1051 -22.34 65.05 -11.62
N HIS A 1052 -23.63 64.91 -11.95
CA HIS A 1052 -24.48 63.82 -11.40
C HIS A 1052 -25.17 62.94 -12.47
N VAL A 1053 -24.44 62.51 -13.51
CA VAL A 1053 -24.88 61.41 -14.40
C VAL A 1053 -24.49 60.06 -13.79
N LEU A 1054 -25.48 59.23 -13.44
CA LEU A 1054 -25.26 57.86 -12.95
C LEU A 1054 -25.57 56.85 -14.05
N ASN A 1055 -24.59 56.01 -14.43
CA ASN A 1055 -24.79 54.93 -15.40
C ASN A 1055 -25.34 53.69 -14.70
N MET A 1056 -26.55 53.28 -15.06
CA MET A 1056 -27.16 52.00 -14.68
C MET A 1056 -26.79 50.90 -15.68
N VAL A 1057 -26.02 49.91 -15.22
CA VAL A 1057 -25.57 48.74 -15.99
C VAL A 1057 -26.49 47.56 -15.69
N VAL A 1058 -27.26 47.12 -16.69
CA VAL A 1058 -28.22 46.02 -16.52
C VAL A 1058 -27.56 44.67 -16.85
N VAL A 1059 -27.65 43.73 -15.92
CA VAL A 1059 -27.20 42.33 -16.06
C VAL A 1059 -28.32 41.35 -15.75
N GLN A 1060 -28.13 40.09 -16.15
CA GLN A 1060 -29.07 39.02 -15.84
C GLN A 1060 -29.22 38.75 -14.33
N PRO A 1061 -30.35 38.13 -13.92
CA PRO A 1061 -30.65 37.84 -12.54
C PRO A 1061 -29.59 36.96 -11.86
N ASP A 1062 -28.92 37.50 -10.84
CA ASP A 1062 -27.98 36.74 -10.02
C ASP A 1062 -28.04 37.15 -8.55
N ASP A 1063 -28.54 36.26 -7.71
CA ASP A 1063 -28.56 36.48 -6.27
C ASP A 1063 -27.15 36.67 -5.71
N ALA A 1064 -26.12 36.02 -6.26
CA ALA A 1064 -24.72 36.14 -5.80
C ALA A 1064 -24.19 37.57 -5.87
N PHE A 1065 -24.69 38.36 -6.81
CA PHE A 1065 -24.30 39.75 -7.02
C PHE A 1065 -24.90 40.69 -5.96
N PHE A 1066 -26.00 40.28 -5.30
CA PHE A 1066 -26.80 41.10 -4.37
C PHE A 1066 -27.09 40.44 -3.01
N THR A 1067 -26.64 39.20 -2.77
CA THR A 1067 -26.81 38.50 -1.51
C THR A 1067 -25.93 39.13 -0.45
N THR A 1068 -26.57 39.95 0.39
CA THR A 1068 -26.07 40.33 1.71
C THR A 1068 -26.04 39.07 2.58
N VAL A 1069 -24.88 38.70 3.14
CA VAL A 1069 -24.91 37.93 4.38
C VAL A 1069 -25.44 38.89 5.44
N ARG A 1070 -26.76 38.88 5.62
CA ARG A 1070 -27.49 39.74 6.55
C ARG A 1070 -27.23 39.25 7.96
N THR A 1071 -26.33 39.89 8.71
CA THR A 1071 -26.39 39.88 10.17
C THR A 1071 -27.54 40.79 10.60
N PRO A 1072 -28.61 40.30 11.23
CA PRO A 1072 -29.65 41.14 11.78
C PRO A 1072 -29.16 41.68 13.13
N SER A 1073 -28.46 42.81 13.13
CA SER A 1073 -28.37 43.64 14.33
C SER A 1073 -29.02 44.98 14.05
N THR A 1074 -30.10 45.23 14.77
CA THR A 1074 -30.83 46.47 14.87
C THR A 1074 -29.91 47.68 15.05
N THR A 1075 -30.30 48.79 14.41
CA THR A 1075 -29.88 50.19 14.65
C THR A 1075 -28.44 50.57 14.31
N SER A 1076 -28.14 50.77 13.02
CA SER A 1076 -27.36 51.92 12.53
C SER A 1076 -27.43 52.01 11.00
N LEU A 1077 -27.92 53.14 10.48
CA LEU A 1077 -27.81 53.53 9.08
C LEU A 1077 -26.40 54.08 8.83
N SER A 1078 -25.46 53.21 8.46
CA SER A 1078 -24.23 53.62 7.79
C SER A 1078 -23.68 52.44 6.96
N GLN A 1079 -23.59 52.65 5.63
CA GLN A 1079 -23.10 51.73 4.60
C GLN A 1079 -21.77 51.05 5.01
N THR A 1080 -21.54 49.76 4.73
CA THR A 1080 -21.29 49.21 3.39
C THR A 1080 -21.62 47.71 3.31
N PRO A 1081 -22.55 47.25 2.45
CA PRO A 1081 -23.06 45.88 2.52
C PRO A 1081 -22.63 44.93 1.37
N PHE A 1082 -21.49 45.16 0.70
CA PHE A 1082 -21.06 44.35 -0.45
C PHE A 1082 -19.57 43.95 -0.40
N GLN A 1083 -19.26 42.65 -0.54
CA GLN A 1083 -17.91 42.11 -0.31
C GLN A 1083 -17.19 41.56 -1.56
N HIS A 1084 -17.90 41.13 -2.62
CA HIS A 1084 -17.26 40.56 -3.81
C HIS A 1084 -16.62 41.63 -4.71
N ARG A 1085 -15.41 41.37 -5.20
CA ARG A 1085 -14.69 42.22 -6.16
C ARG A 1085 -15.22 42.02 -7.59
N VAL A 1086 -15.16 43.08 -8.39
CA VAL A 1086 -15.66 43.10 -9.76
C VAL A 1086 -14.55 43.55 -10.71
N SER A 1087 -14.36 42.82 -11.81
CA SER A 1087 -13.48 43.19 -12.93
C SER A 1087 -14.29 43.37 -14.20
N VAL A 1088 -13.83 44.26 -15.09
CA VAL A 1088 -14.50 44.57 -16.37
C VAL A 1088 -13.61 44.13 -17.53
N PHE A 1089 -14.17 43.36 -18.46
CA PHE A 1089 -13.54 42.95 -19.71
C PHE A 1089 -14.35 43.47 -20.89
N LYS A 1090 -13.67 43.90 -21.95
CA LYS A 1090 -14.33 44.33 -23.18
C LYS A 1090 -14.91 43.14 -23.94
N SER A 1091 -15.80 43.43 -24.89
CA SER A 1091 -16.43 42.39 -25.74
C SER A 1091 -15.44 41.50 -26.51
N ASP A 1092 -14.18 41.92 -26.67
CA ASP A 1092 -13.07 41.13 -27.24
C ASP A 1092 -12.31 40.26 -26.20
N GLY A 1093 -12.71 40.32 -24.92
CA GLY A 1093 -12.10 39.58 -23.81
C GLY A 1093 -10.88 40.23 -23.18
N LEU A 1094 -10.45 41.42 -23.62
CA LEU A 1094 -9.34 42.16 -23.00
C LEU A 1094 -9.81 42.93 -21.75
N THR A 1095 -8.92 43.07 -20.76
CA THR A 1095 -9.20 43.87 -19.56
C THR A 1095 -9.50 45.32 -19.93
N SER A 1096 -10.59 45.89 -19.42
CA SER A 1096 -10.96 47.26 -19.71
C SER A 1096 -9.99 48.26 -19.08
N THR A 1097 -9.45 49.16 -19.90
CA THR A 1097 -8.63 50.32 -19.47
C THR A 1097 -9.42 51.63 -19.48
N ALA A 1098 -10.75 51.56 -19.57
CA ALA A 1098 -11.61 52.73 -19.58
C ALA A 1098 -11.53 53.51 -18.25
N LYS A 1099 -11.95 54.77 -18.26
CA LYS A 1099 -11.94 55.63 -17.06
C LYS A 1099 -12.76 54.96 -15.95
N LEU A 1100 -12.17 54.85 -14.76
CA LEU A 1100 -12.86 54.37 -13.57
C LEU A 1100 -13.93 55.38 -13.17
N MET A 1101 -15.17 54.93 -13.04
CA MET A 1101 -16.29 55.75 -12.58
C MET A 1101 -17.24 54.92 -11.71
N THR A 1102 -18.02 55.58 -10.87
CA THR A 1102 -19.07 54.90 -10.09
C THR A 1102 -20.26 54.64 -11.00
N GLN A 1103 -20.64 53.37 -11.13
CA GLN A 1103 -21.77 52.91 -11.93
C GLN A 1103 -22.66 52.02 -11.06
N GLU A 1104 -23.94 51.95 -11.39
CA GLU A 1104 -24.92 51.16 -10.64
C GLU A 1104 -25.27 49.89 -11.41
N VAL A 1105 -24.88 48.73 -10.89
CA VAL A 1105 -25.24 47.46 -11.50
C VAL A 1105 -26.63 47.05 -11.03
N VAL A 1106 -27.53 46.82 -11.98
CA VAL A 1106 -28.96 46.54 -11.78
C VAL A 1106 -29.30 45.15 -12.30
N SER A 1107 -30.10 44.41 -11.53
CA SER A 1107 -30.58 43.07 -11.86
C SER A 1107 -32.04 42.90 -11.46
N PHE A 1108 -32.81 42.23 -12.31
CA PHE A 1108 -34.24 41.99 -12.13
C PHE A 1108 -34.49 40.56 -11.63
N CYS A 1109 -34.45 40.31 -10.32
CA CYS A 1109 -34.66 38.96 -9.79
C CYS A 1109 -36.15 38.61 -9.77
N ALA A 1110 -36.54 37.46 -10.34
CA ALA A 1110 -37.90 36.93 -10.18
C ALA A 1110 -38.02 36.22 -8.81
N SER A 1111 -38.39 36.95 -7.75
CA SER A 1111 -38.77 36.31 -6.48
C SER A 1111 -40.29 36.23 -6.35
N ASN A 1112 -40.79 35.11 -5.82
CA ASN A 1112 -42.21 34.75 -5.73
C ASN A 1112 -43.10 35.62 -4.82
N ASN A 1113 -42.74 36.86 -4.47
CA ASN A 1113 -43.64 37.79 -3.78
C ASN A 1113 -43.24 39.26 -4.04
N ASP A 1114 -44.24 40.05 -4.45
CA ASP A 1114 -44.30 41.50 -4.67
C ASP A 1114 -43.59 42.12 -5.89
N SER A 1115 -44.27 43.11 -6.46
CA SER A 1115 -44.05 43.79 -7.72
C SER A 1115 -42.86 44.77 -7.78
N ASP A 1116 -41.81 44.58 -6.99
CA ASP A 1116 -40.65 45.50 -6.89
C ASP A 1116 -39.30 44.80 -6.64
N SER A 1117 -38.99 43.70 -7.33
CA SER A 1117 -37.74 42.94 -7.12
C SER A 1117 -36.56 43.39 -8.01
N VAL A 1118 -36.35 44.71 -8.15
CA VAL A 1118 -35.11 45.26 -8.71
C VAL A 1118 -34.04 45.30 -7.63
N ARG A 1119 -32.87 44.71 -7.90
CA ARG A 1119 -31.68 44.82 -7.05
C ARG A 1119 -30.67 45.72 -7.73
N PHE A 1120 -30.07 46.64 -6.98
CA PHE A 1120 -29.03 47.53 -7.47
C PHE A 1120 -27.84 47.58 -6.53
N ARG A 1121 -26.64 47.76 -7.08
CA ARG A 1121 -25.37 47.86 -6.36
C ARG A 1121 -24.48 48.89 -7.04
N GLN A 1122 -24.10 49.94 -6.30
CA GLN A 1122 -23.09 50.88 -6.77
C GLN A 1122 -21.69 50.25 -6.68
N VAL A 1123 -20.95 50.30 -7.79
CA VAL A 1123 -19.60 49.75 -7.91
C VAL A 1123 -18.72 50.76 -8.66
N SER A 1124 -17.53 51.02 -8.12
CA SER A 1124 -16.50 51.76 -8.84
C SER A 1124 -15.78 50.81 -9.79
N MET A 1125 -15.95 51.01 -11.10
CA MET A 1125 -15.42 50.12 -12.14
C MET A 1125 -15.18 50.90 -13.44
N PRO A 1126 -14.35 50.40 -14.38
CA PRO A 1126 -14.16 51.03 -15.69
C PRO A 1126 -15.50 51.25 -16.39
N GLN A 1127 -15.65 52.35 -17.14
CA GLN A 1127 -16.86 52.62 -17.92
C GLN A 1127 -17.23 51.40 -18.78
N VAL A 1128 -18.46 50.92 -18.62
CA VAL A 1128 -18.97 49.68 -19.22
C VAL A 1128 -19.83 50.04 -20.44
N GLU A 1129 -19.74 49.24 -21.50
CA GLU A 1129 -20.61 49.33 -22.68
C GLU A 1129 -21.44 48.06 -22.85
N ARG A 1130 -22.48 48.13 -23.68
CA ARG A 1130 -23.30 46.95 -24.01
C ARG A 1130 -22.43 45.87 -24.65
N GLY A 1131 -22.54 44.64 -24.16
CA GLY A 1131 -21.77 43.50 -24.66
C GLY A 1131 -20.41 43.30 -23.98
N ASP A 1132 -19.95 44.23 -23.14
CA ASP A 1132 -18.82 44.00 -22.25
C ASP A 1132 -19.16 42.92 -21.19
N PHE A 1133 -18.12 42.38 -20.55
CA PHE A 1133 -18.25 41.35 -19.54
C PHE A 1133 -17.87 41.85 -18.15
N LEU A 1134 -18.71 41.55 -17.16
CA LEU A 1134 -18.48 41.77 -15.74
C LEU A 1134 -18.11 40.44 -15.07
N VAL A 1135 -16.93 40.37 -14.46
CA VAL A 1135 -16.49 39.21 -13.68
C VAL A 1135 -16.64 39.50 -12.19
N LEU A 1136 -17.46 38.69 -11.52
CA LEU A 1136 -17.61 38.67 -10.08
C LEU A 1136 -16.67 37.62 -9.48
N HIS A 1137 -15.77 38.05 -8.60
CA HIS A 1137 -14.74 37.21 -8.01
C HIS A 1137 -15.28 36.41 -6.82
N ASP A 1138 -14.63 35.29 -6.50
CA ASP A 1138 -14.83 34.53 -5.26
C ASP A 1138 -16.26 33.98 -5.08
N THR A 1139 -16.90 33.58 -6.18
CA THR A 1139 -18.31 33.13 -6.22
C THR A 1139 -18.46 31.61 -6.24
N GLY A 1140 -17.41 30.83 -5.96
CA GLY A 1140 -17.49 29.37 -6.09
C GLY A 1140 -18.38 28.66 -5.04
N ALA A 1141 -18.88 29.36 -4.02
CA ALA A 1141 -19.74 28.85 -2.95
C ALA A 1141 -21.15 29.48 -2.95
N ARG A 1142 -22.18 28.70 -2.59
CA ARG A 1142 -23.57 29.13 -2.32
C ARG A 1142 -24.25 29.93 -3.44
N ASN A 1143 -23.81 29.78 -4.68
CA ASN A 1143 -24.56 30.28 -5.82
C ASN A 1143 -25.78 29.41 -6.08
N ASN A 1144 -26.90 30.03 -6.45
CA ASN A 1144 -28.07 29.31 -6.94
C ASN A 1144 -27.68 28.55 -8.23
N VAL A 1145 -27.32 27.27 -8.08
CA VAL A 1145 -27.02 26.34 -9.19
C VAL A 1145 -28.30 25.89 -9.89
N ILE A 1146 -29.45 26.14 -9.26
CA ILE A 1146 -30.79 25.84 -9.75
C ILE A 1146 -31.23 27.00 -10.65
N GLY A 1147 -31.16 26.81 -11.97
CA GLY A 1147 -31.89 27.65 -12.93
C GLY A 1147 -31.10 28.67 -13.76
N SER A 1148 -29.82 28.94 -13.51
CA SER A 1148 -29.13 30.05 -14.22
C SER A 1148 -27.67 29.73 -14.61
N GLY A 1149 -27.39 29.69 -15.92
CA GLY A 1149 -26.04 29.69 -16.51
C GLY A 1149 -25.34 28.34 -16.71
N ALA A 1150 -24.43 28.29 -17.69
CA ALA A 1150 -23.51 27.15 -17.90
C ALA A 1150 -22.33 27.21 -16.90
N VAL A 1151 -21.77 26.05 -16.56
CA VAL A 1151 -20.61 25.93 -15.67
C VAL A 1151 -19.44 25.32 -16.44
N TYR A 1152 -18.30 26.00 -16.42
CA TYR A 1152 -17.04 25.57 -17.02
C TYR A 1152 -15.94 25.41 -15.96
N GLY A 1153 -14.97 24.55 -16.26
CA GLY A 1153 -13.72 24.41 -15.53
C GLY A 1153 -12.55 24.73 -16.45
N TYR A 1154 -11.46 25.25 -15.90
CA TYR A 1154 -10.25 25.50 -16.67
C TYR A 1154 -8.99 25.05 -15.92
N ARG A 1155 -7.95 24.70 -16.68
CA ARG A 1155 -6.62 24.29 -16.22
C ARG A 1155 -5.56 24.89 -17.14
N LYS A 1156 -4.39 25.24 -16.58
CA LYS A 1156 -3.23 25.72 -17.35
C LYS A 1156 -2.33 24.54 -17.72
N HIS A 1157 -1.99 24.38 -19.00
CA HIS A 1157 -1.06 23.36 -19.51
C HIS A 1157 -0.11 24.01 -20.53
N ASP A 1158 1.21 23.99 -20.27
CA ASP A 1158 2.24 24.54 -21.16
C ASP A 1158 1.92 25.94 -21.75
N ASP A 1159 1.50 26.86 -20.87
CA ASP A 1159 1.07 28.24 -21.17
C ASP A 1159 -0.26 28.41 -21.94
N GLU A 1160 -0.97 27.34 -22.29
CA GLU A 1160 -2.34 27.39 -22.82
C GLU A 1160 -3.40 27.01 -21.78
N PHE A 1161 -4.60 27.59 -21.89
CA PHE A 1161 -5.74 27.24 -21.04
C PHE A 1161 -6.65 26.24 -21.74
N LYS A 1162 -6.91 25.11 -21.08
CA LYS A 1162 -7.93 24.14 -21.52
C LYS A 1162 -9.21 24.40 -20.74
N VAL A 1163 -10.28 24.79 -21.44
CA VAL A 1163 -11.61 25.03 -20.87
C VAL A 1163 -12.52 23.83 -21.16
N VAL A 1164 -13.24 23.34 -20.14
CA VAL A 1164 -14.10 22.16 -20.21
C VAL A 1164 -15.49 22.50 -19.67
N LEU A 1165 -16.54 22.10 -20.39
CA LEU A 1165 -17.92 22.23 -19.92
C LEU A 1165 -18.20 21.21 -18.82
N LEU A 1166 -18.54 21.69 -17.61
CA LEU A 1166 -18.82 20.85 -16.44
C LEU A 1166 -20.33 20.63 -16.23
N LYS A 1167 -21.15 21.65 -16.52
CA LYS A 1167 -22.61 21.57 -16.49
C LYS A 1167 -23.20 22.48 -17.58
N PRO A 1168 -24.05 21.97 -18.48
CA PRO A 1168 -24.76 22.83 -19.42
C PRO A 1168 -25.77 23.73 -18.69
N GLY A 1169 -26.04 24.91 -19.26
CA GLY A 1169 -27.15 25.75 -18.80
C GLY A 1169 -28.50 25.05 -19.04
N HIS A 1170 -29.51 25.38 -18.24
CA HIS A 1170 -30.85 24.84 -18.44
C HIS A 1170 -31.41 25.30 -19.78
N THR A 1171 -31.96 24.36 -20.54
CA THR A 1171 -32.77 24.66 -21.73
C THR A 1171 -34.13 25.20 -21.32
N LEU A 1172 -34.81 25.89 -22.24
CA LEU A 1172 -36.18 26.36 -22.02
C LEU A 1172 -37.10 25.19 -21.67
N GLU A 1173 -36.94 24.06 -22.36
CA GLU A 1173 -37.73 22.85 -22.14
C GLU A 1173 -37.51 22.28 -20.74
N GLN A 1174 -36.26 22.25 -20.25
CA GLN A 1174 -35.96 21.80 -18.88
C GLN A 1174 -36.55 22.75 -17.82
N ALA A 1175 -36.57 24.05 -18.08
CA ALA A 1175 -37.22 25.00 -17.20
C ALA A 1175 -38.74 24.77 -17.15
N ILE A 1176 -39.39 24.59 -18.32
CA ILE A 1176 -40.82 24.27 -18.43
C ILE A 1176 -41.13 22.92 -17.77
N GLN A 1177 -40.27 21.91 -17.93
CA GLN A 1177 -40.42 20.60 -17.29
C GLN A 1177 -40.41 20.67 -15.76
N SER A 1178 -39.79 21.69 -15.17
CA SER A 1178 -39.84 21.89 -13.72
C SER A 1178 -41.17 22.47 -13.23
N TRP A 1179 -41.99 23.01 -14.14
CA TRP A 1179 -43.31 23.57 -13.85
C TRP A 1179 -44.45 22.58 -14.09
N SER A 1180 -44.27 21.65 -15.02
CA SER A 1180 -45.19 20.55 -15.34
C SER A 1180 -44.99 19.36 -14.41
#